data_AF-A0A9P5NQZ1-F1
#
_entry.id   AF-A0A9P5NQZ1-F1
#
_cell.length_a   1.000
_cell.length_b   1.000
_cell.length_c   1.000
_cell.angle_alpha   90.00
_cell.angle_beta   90.00
_cell.angle_gamma   90.00
#
_symmetry.space_group_name_H-M   'P 1'
#
loop_
_entity.id
_entity.type
_entity.pdbx_description
1 polymer ?
#
loop_
_entity_poly.entity_id
_entity_poly.type
_entity_poly.pdbx_seq_one_letter_code
_entity_poly.pdbx_strand_id
1 'polypeptide(L)'
;MELPGSNEKQSQVEQEQIRTGPIVAEKWHLGFRYTDRTIKDHNIVGLLAGGSASYNASQTVPRDWDGLIILKDYESVLRLLSDQDALSELLGVGLCKDPMWWSRNGPLEFDAARFCGHTTSGLKKSVKIVAADRLKASLKEPNASGIKILSQKDVRLYSMTYNGGHSWRVQPVTSVSDQLFILHDADIFLSPKDNSGHQYACFGCTMDMLLTGKWIYSTQDTAKLEEYVVRKYSATQGIWIPEDWTTIFSQNTRFPISFRNNLRLRGWERLLPSPSSLPFAMLGNLFWLEDSTPVESIINHFKAKNEAAVSEATTEAVTYPNLHDREKWVSTPIISLFSSNSTALKLTSVQDPGVSVFQKRTAQWKGELAGASQLRVLGNRIHQALHFDPVEGVVYYPWFPGTTIADLRKQYFDLTSMSSEAYELFRVILEAEMRKAEDILTLYCNTTGRQPSETNIQQFFCDRILDGQRLCFLYPLGLTLGGMSYTVDQILSWSVRVNGKHYSCLATTFKEALALLSIEDITVIGLGDGHGGNVLVGEKGDSSAEALRYIDYEAAGRHSPWLDMAKPIYNDVFYSIFYADLLGRDLFADGTVQIKIQEYGVDIKFVFFPDDLTCGIWQVKKQYLLDPFVNYIQSQGFNTDNWNRKVGLALLCCALLTRNFSTRPDLFFANMALGVILAQWNGSNILEF
;
A
#
# COMPACT_ATOMS: atom_id res chain seq x y z
N MET A 1 0.39 57.41 -51.30
CA MET A 1 1.21 56.29 -50.83
C MET A 1 0.26 55.18 -50.45
N GLU A 2 0.03 54.26 -51.38
CA GLU A 2 -0.81 53.09 -51.21
C GLU A 2 0.03 51.97 -50.59
N LEU A 3 -0.47 51.36 -49.52
CA LEU A 3 0.08 50.13 -48.94
C LEU A 3 -0.67 48.92 -49.52
N PRO A 4 0.02 47.79 -49.78
CA PRO A 4 -0.57 46.64 -50.45
C PRO A 4 -1.42 45.79 -49.51
N GLY A 5 -2.47 45.20 -50.09
CA GLY A 5 -3.48 44.38 -49.43
C GLY A 5 -2.96 43.07 -48.84
N SER A 6 -3.57 42.71 -47.71
CA SER A 6 -3.37 41.48 -46.96
C SER A 6 -3.94 40.25 -47.69
N ASN A 7 -3.09 39.24 -47.86
CA ASN A 7 -3.45 37.89 -48.30
C ASN A 7 -4.24 37.17 -47.21
N GLU A 8 -5.57 37.24 -47.27
CA GLU A 8 -6.49 36.57 -46.33
C GLU A 8 -6.98 35.20 -46.84
N LYS A 9 -6.35 34.65 -47.89
CA LYS A 9 -6.76 33.37 -48.52
C LYS A 9 -5.86 32.16 -48.23
N GLN A 10 -4.86 32.29 -47.34
CA GLN A 10 -3.97 31.17 -47.00
C GLN A 10 -4.29 30.47 -45.67
N SER A 11 -5.20 30.96 -44.83
CA SER A 11 -5.51 30.33 -43.53
C SER A 11 -6.67 29.33 -43.56
N GLN A 12 -7.48 29.28 -44.62
CA GLN A 12 -8.62 28.34 -44.72
C GLN A 12 -8.27 27.02 -45.42
N VAL A 13 -7.18 26.96 -46.21
CA VAL A 13 -6.80 25.73 -46.94
C VAL A 13 -6.01 24.74 -46.07
N GLU A 14 -5.44 25.17 -44.94
CA GLU A 14 -4.78 24.27 -43.98
C GLU A 14 -5.71 23.68 -42.91
N GLN A 15 -6.95 24.17 -42.75
CA GLN A 15 -7.89 23.65 -41.76
C GLN A 15 -8.87 22.58 -42.30
N GLU A 16 -8.95 22.39 -43.62
CA GLU A 16 -9.93 21.47 -44.25
C GLU A 16 -9.34 20.18 -44.84
N GLN A 17 -8.06 19.88 -44.62
CA GLN A 17 -7.43 18.61 -45.00
C GLN A 17 -7.13 17.69 -43.80
N ILE A 18 -8.10 17.50 -42.91
CA ILE A 18 -8.10 16.31 -42.03
C ILE A 18 -8.70 15.15 -42.83
N ARG A 19 -7.81 14.51 -43.60
CA ARG A 19 -8.07 13.32 -44.42
C ARG A 19 -8.64 12.19 -43.55
N THR A 20 -9.71 11.55 -44.03
CA THR A 20 -10.40 10.39 -43.43
C THR A 20 -9.66 9.06 -43.58
N GLY A 21 -8.38 9.08 -43.98
CA GLY A 21 -7.52 7.89 -44.02
C GLY A 21 -6.73 7.72 -42.71
N PRO A 22 -6.23 6.51 -42.40
CA PRO A 22 -5.32 6.32 -41.26
C PRO A 22 -4.12 7.26 -41.40
N ILE A 23 -3.85 8.05 -40.36
CA ILE A 23 -2.66 8.88 -40.28
C ILE A 23 -1.46 7.93 -40.11
N VAL A 24 -0.87 7.52 -41.23
CA VAL A 24 0.46 6.91 -41.23
C VAL A 24 1.42 8.07 -41.09
N ALA A 25 1.74 8.44 -39.85
CA ALA A 25 2.85 9.36 -39.60
C ALA A 25 4.10 8.80 -40.30
N GLU A 26 4.90 9.66 -40.94
CA GLU A 26 6.20 9.30 -41.53
C GLU A 26 6.89 8.23 -40.68
N LYS A 27 7.44 7.16 -41.25
CA LYS A 27 8.05 6.04 -40.50
C LYS A 27 9.06 6.55 -39.46
N TRP A 28 8.58 6.85 -38.26
CA TRP A 28 9.40 7.33 -37.16
C TRP A 28 10.24 6.16 -36.68
N HIS A 29 11.54 6.38 -36.51
CA HIS A 29 12.52 5.40 -36.03
C HIS A 29 12.34 5.01 -34.55
N LEU A 30 11.12 5.03 -34.01
CA LEU A 30 10.82 4.55 -32.65
C LEU A 30 10.90 3.02 -32.53
N GLY A 31 11.12 2.34 -33.67
CA GLY A 31 11.52 0.94 -33.71
C GLY A 31 10.36 -0.04 -33.49
N PHE A 32 9.11 0.39 -33.67
CA PHE A 32 8.03 -0.54 -33.97
C PHE A 32 8.25 -1.13 -35.36
N ARG A 33 8.17 -2.45 -35.48
CA ARG A 33 8.21 -3.16 -36.76
C ARG A 33 6.88 -3.88 -36.93
N TYR A 34 5.89 -3.18 -37.45
CA TYR A 34 4.61 -3.80 -37.77
C TYR A 34 4.48 -4.03 -39.27
N THR A 35 3.82 -5.12 -39.61
CA THR A 35 3.30 -5.34 -40.95
C THR A 35 1.80 -5.03 -40.95
N ASP A 36 1.25 -4.65 -42.12
CA ASP A 36 -0.21 -4.51 -42.28
C ASP A 36 -0.94 -5.81 -41.90
N ARG A 37 -0.26 -6.95 -42.07
CA ARG A 37 -0.73 -8.25 -41.64
C ARG A 37 -0.88 -8.34 -40.13
N THR A 38 0.15 -8.02 -39.35
CA THR A 38 0.08 -8.03 -37.87
C THR A 38 -1.04 -7.11 -37.34
N ILE A 39 -1.21 -5.92 -37.91
CA ILE A 39 -2.30 -5.01 -37.52
C ILE A 39 -3.67 -5.65 -37.77
N LYS A 40 -3.86 -6.28 -38.94
CA LYS A 40 -5.13 -6.91 -39.33
C LYS A 40 -5.41 -8.20 -38.56
N ASP A 41 -4.44 -9.10 -38.47
CA ASP A 41 -4.58 -10.44 -37.87
C ASP A 41 -4.93 -10.34 -36.37
N HIS A 42 -4.47 -9.27 -35.70
CA HIS A 42 -4.75 -9.01 -34.28
C HIS A 42 -5.77 -7.90 -34.03
N ASN A 43 -6.44 -7.34 -35.06
CA ASN A 43 -7.40 -6.24 -34.89
C ASN A 43 -6.86 -5.05 -34.07
N ILE A 44 -5.62 -4.64 -34.34
CA ILE A 44 -5.02 -3.46 -33.70
C ILE A 44 -5.74 -2.23 -34.24
N VAL A 45 -6.27 -1.40 -33.34
CA VAL A 45 -6.96 -0.13 -33.68
C VAL A 45 -6.15 1.11 -33.29
N GLY A 46 -5.10 0.92 -32.48
CA GLY A 46 -4.21 1.99 -32.04
C GLY A 46 -2.85 1.49 -31.57
N LEU A 47 -1.79 2.23 -31.91
CA LEU A 47 -0.43 2.06 -31.40
C LEU A 47 0.11 3.44 -30.98
N LEU A 48 0.48 3.57 -29.72
CA LEU A 48 1.14 4.76 -29.18
C LEU A 48 2.52 4.43 -28.63
N ALA A 49 3.44 5.35 -28.84
CA ALA A 49 4.72 5.41 -28.14
C ALA A 49 4.76 6.65 -27.25
N GLY A 50 5.10 6.45 -25.98
CA GLY A 50 5.34 7.49 -25.00
C GLY A 50 6.72 7.43 -24.36
N GLY A 51 6.85 8.08 -23.20
CA GLY A 51 8.11 8.20 -22.47
C GLY A 51 9.02 9.29 -23.02
N SER A 52 10.23 9.42 -22.46
CA SER A 52 11.14 10.52 -22.84
C SER A 52 11.48 10.57 -24.33
N ALA A 53 11.41 9.43 -25.02
CA ALA A 53 11.65 9.33 -26.46
C ALA A 53 10.53 9.98 -27.30
N SER A 54 9.28 10.02 -26.81
CA SER A 54 8.18 10.67 -27.53
C SER A 54 8.11 12.17 -27.27
N TYR A 55 8.51 12.62 -26.07
CA TYR A 55 8.40 14.03 -25.67
C TYR A 55 9.48 14.92 -26.30
N ASN A 56 10.64 14.34 -26.66
CA ASN A 56 11.78 15.10 -27.16
C ASN A 56 12.14 14.72 -28.60
N ALA A 57 11.47 15.36 -29.57
CA ALA A 57 11.67 15.13 -31.01
C ALA A 57 13.10 15.41 -31.52
N SER A 58 13.93 16.12 -30.74
CA SER A 58 15.30 16.47 -31.13
C SER A 58 16.34 15.40 -30.77
N GLN A 59 15.97 14.35 -30.03
CA GLN A 59 16.92 13.33 -29.59
C GLN A 59 17.15 12.25 -30.64
N THR A 60 18.41 12.09 -31.06
CA THR A 60 18.86 11.07 -32.01
C THR A 60 19.30 9.77 -31.34
N VAL A 61 19.53 9.79 -30.02
CA VAL A 61 20.03 8.63 -29.28
C VAL A 61 18.87 7.69 -28.94
N PRO A 62 18.95 6.39 -29.28
CA PRO A 62 17.95 5.41 -28.89
C PRO A 62 17.77 5.35 -27.37
N ARG A 63 16.52 5.30 -26.90
CA ARG A 63 16.18 5.25 -25.48
C ARG A 63 15.09 4.21 -25.22
N ASP A 64 14.98 3.83 -23.97
CA ASP A 64 13.83 3.10 -23.46
C ASP A 64 12.55 3.89 -23.76
N TRP A 65 11.48 3.16 -24.08
CA TRP A 65 10.17 3.77 -24.25
C TRP A 65 9.06 2.86 -23.73
N ASP A 66 7.98 3.51 -23.32
CA ASP A 66 6.74 2.89 -22.88
C ASP A 66 5.66 3.16 -23.93
N GLY A 67 4.71 2.25 -24.13
CA GLY A 67 3.66 2.45 -25.13
C GLY A 67 2.33 1.80 -24.78
N LEU A 68 1.38 1.98 -25.69
CA LEU A 68 0.03 1.46 -25.55
C LEU A 68 -0.41 0.84 -26.89
N ILE A 69 -0.80 -0.42 -26.84
CA ILE A 69 -1.43 -1.16 -27.95
C ILE A 69 -2.91 -1.25 -27.63
N ILE A 70 -3.73 -0.68 -28.49
CA ILE A 70 -5.19 -0.69 -28.35
C ILE A 70 -5.74 -1.65 -29.39
N LEU A 71 -6.43 -2.70 -28.94
CA LEU A 71 -7.08 -3.69 -29.79
C LEU A 71 -8.60 -3.48 -29.76
N LYS A 72 -9.29 -3.98 -30.77
CA LYS A 72 -10.74 -3.79 -30.92
C LYS A 72 -11.54 -4.29 -29.72
N ASP A 73 -11.20 -5.49 -29.23
CA ASP A 73 -11.94 -6.24 -28.21
C ASP A 73 -11.00 -7.11 -27.37
N TYR A 74 -11.52 -7.66 -26.27
CA TYR A 74 -10.76 -8.49 -25.33
C TYR A 74 -10.24 -9.80 -25.95
N GLU A 75 -10.99 -10.41 -26.87
CA GLU A 75 -10.53 -11.63 -27.55
C GLU A 75 -9.27 -11.37 -28.38
N SER A 76 -9.21 -10.20 -29.02
CA SER A 76 -8.03 -9.75 -29.77
C SER A 76 -6.83 -9.53 -28.85
N VAL A 77 -7.02 -9.04 -27.62
CA VAL A 77 -5.96 -8.98 -26.59
C VAL A 77 -5.43 -10.38 -26.32
N LEU A 78 -6.29 -11.35 -26.01
CA LEU A 78 -5.86 -12.73 -25.72
C LEU A 78 -5.13 -13.38 -26.91
N ARG A 79 -5.60 -13.11 -28.14
CA ARG A 79 -4.97 -13.60 -29.36
C ARG A 79 -3.55 -13.04 -29.53
N LEU A 80 -3.36 -11.72 -29.36
CA LEU A 80 -2.03 -11.11 -29.44
C LEU A 80 -1.10 -11.59 -28.32
N LEU A 81 -1.62 -11.74 -27.09
CA LEU A 81 -0.82 -12.25 -25.98
C LEU A 81 -0.38 -13.72 -26.17
N SER A 82 -1.16 -14.49 -26.93
CA SER A 82 -0.81 -15.86 -27.30
C SER A 82 0.19 -15.94 -28.46
N ASP A 83 0.40 -14.85 -29.20
CA ASP A 83 1.31 -14.76 -30.34
C ASP A 83 2.57 -13.96 -29.97
N GLN A 84 3.47 -14.61 -29.26
CA GLN A 84 4.70 -13.97 -28.75
C GLN A 84 5.63 -13.51 -29.89
N ASP A 85 5.60 -14.20 -31.03
CA ASP A 85 6.40 -13.84 -32.19
C ASP A 85 5.89 -12.53 -32.78
N ALA A 86 4.57 -12.41 -33.01
CA ALA A 86 3.96 -11.17 -33.49
C ALA A 86 4.22 -10.00 -32.53
N LEU A 87 4.11 -10.22 -31.21
CA LEU A 87 4.36 -9.19 -30.21
C LEU A 87 5.85 -8.78 -30.14
N SER A 88 6.75 -9.77 -30.22
CA SER A 88 8.19 -9.52 -30.23
C SER A 88 8.64 -8.82 -31.50
N GLU A 89 8.09 -9.20 -32.66
CA GLU A 89 8.29 -8.54 -33.95
C GLU A 89 7.77 -7.10 -33.88
N LEU A 90 6.51 -6.91 -33.47
CA LEU A 90 5.84 -5.61 -33.36
C LEU A 90 6.70 -4.61 -32.57
N LEU A 91 7.27 -5.08 -31.46
CA LEU A 91 8.10 -4.27 -30.58
C LEU A 91 9.58 -4.30 -30.97
N GLY A 92 10.02 -5.16 -31.89
CA GLY A 92 11.43 -5.38 -32.20
C GLY A 92 12.26 -5.76 -30.98
N VAL A 93 11.70 -6.57 -30.07
CA VAL A 93 12.43 -7.13 -28.91
C VAL A 93 12.97 -8.49 -29.28
N GLY A 94 14.26 -8.72 -29.00
CA GLY A 94 14.94 -9.99 -29.29
C GLY A 94 15.07 -10.89 -28.06
N LEU A 95 14.95 -10.30 -26.88
CA LEU A 95 14.98 -11.00 -25.60
C LEU A 95 13.71 -10.62 -24.81
N CYS A 96 12.77 -11.55 -24.74
CA CYS A 96 11.69 -11.46 -23.76
C CYS A 96 12.27 -11.86 -22.41
N LYS A 97 12.23 -10.96 -21.42
CA LYS A 97 12.63 -11.35 -20.04
C LYS A 97 11.61 -12.27 -19.39
N ASP A 98 10.44 -12.35 -20.00
CA ASP A 98 9.20 -12.70 -19.32
C ASP A 98 8.30 -13.51 -20.27
N PRO A 99 8.67 -14.74 -20.67
CA PRO A 99 7.81 -15.57 -21.51
C PRO A 99 6.46 -15.76 -20.81
N MET A 100 5.39 -15.28 -21.44
CA MET A 100 4.08 -15.21 -20.84
C MET A 100 3.50 -16.61 -20.61
N TRP A 101 3.09 -16.87 -19.36
CA TRP A 101 2.64 -18.13 -18.77
C TRP A 101 1.12 -18.29 -18.78
N TRP A 102 0.43 -17.72 -19.78
CA TRP A 102 -0.99 -18.00 -20.04
C TRP A 102 -1.13 -19.51 -20.35
N SER A 103 -1.17 -20.31 -19.30
CA SER A 103 -1.76 -21.64 -19.30
C SER A 103 -3.20 -21.45 -18.83
N ARG A 104 -4.12 -22.17 -19.45
CA ARG A 104 -5.60 -21.99 -19.40
C ARG A 104 -6.25 -22.16 -18.02
N ASN A 105 -5.53 -21.96 -16.92
CA ASN A 105 -6.02 -22.17 -15.57
C ASN A 105 -6.89 -20.98 -15.11
N GLY A 106 -8.11 -20.96 -15.63
CA GLY A 106 -9.20 -20.11 -15.14
C GLY A 106 -9.33 -18.74 -15.79
N PRO A 107 -10.52 -18.11 -15.69
CA PRO A 107 -10.76 -16.76 -16.18
C PRO A 107 -10.14 -15.74 -15.21
N LEU A 108 -8.87 -15.39 -15.41
CA LEU A 108 -8.30 -14.19 -14.79
C LEU A 108 -9.00 -12.96 -15.38
N GLU A 109 -9.60 -12.14 -14.53
CA GLU A 109 -10.28 -10.92 -14.93
C GLU A 109 -9.28 -9.75 -14.97
N PHE A 110 -8.92 -9.30 -16.17
CA PHE A 110 -8.08 -8.12 -16.37
C PHE A 110 -8.58 -7.29 -17.56
N ASP A 111 -8.29 -5.98 -17.53
CA ASP A 111 -8.67 -5.04 -18.60
C ASP A 111 -7.54 -4.83 -19.61
N ALA A 112 -6.30 -4.93 -19.13
CA ALA A 112 -5.10 -4.80 -19.92
C ALA A 112 -4.01 -5.77 -19.45
N ALA A 113 -3.04 -6.03 -20.32
CA ALA A 113 -1.83 -6.76 -19.97
C ALA A 113 -0.58 -5.94 -20.27
N ARG A 114 0.44 -6.07 -19.45
CA ARG A 114 1.74 -5.45 -19.65
C ARG A 114 2.69 -6.46 -20.28
N PHE A 115 3.35 -6.07 -21.34
CA PHE A 115 4.45 -6.82 -21.93
C PHE A 115 5.71 -5.97 -21.93
N CYS A 116 6.87 -6.55 -21.59
CA CYS A 116 8.15 -5.86 -21.71
C CYS A 116 9.28 -6.77 -22.17
N GLY A 117 10.24 -6.18 -22.88
CA GLY A 117 11.39 -6.91 -23.43
C GLY A 117 12.54 -5.96 -23.72
N HIS A 118 13.66 -6.52 -24.17
CA HIS A 118 14.81 -5.73 -24.60
C HIS A 118 15.06 -5.95 -26.09
N THR A 119 15.41 -4.89 -26.81
CA THR A 119 15.94 -4.99 -28.17
C THR A 119 17.28 -5.71 -28.16
N THR A 120 17.75 -6.14 -29.33
CA THR A 120 19.10 -6.69 -29.48
C THR A 120 20.20 -5.70 -29.09
N SER A 121 19.90 -4.40 -29.09
CA SER A 121 20.80 -3.34 -28.62
C SER A 121 20.66 -3.03 -27.12
N GLY A 122 19.90 -3.84 -26.36
CA GLY A 122 19.72 -3.69 -24.92
C GLY A 122 18.72 -2.60 -24.49
N LEU A 123 17.97 -1.98 -25.42
CA LEU A 123 16.97 -0.97 -25.06
C LEU A 123 15.71 -1.65 -24.54
N LYS A 124 15.17 -1.17 -23.43
CA LYS A 124 13.94 -1.70 -22.85
C LYS A 124 12.74 -1.10 -23.56
N LYS A 125 11.79 -1.97 -23.91
CA LYS A 125 10.48 -1.60 -24.43
C LYS A 125 9.40 -2.20 -23.55
N SER A 126 8.40 -1.41 -23.20
CA SER A 126 7.29 -1.86 -22.35
C SER A 126 5.99 -1.33 -22.93
N VAL A 127 4.99 -2.19 -23.12
CA VAL A 127 3.69 -1.78 -23.62
C VAL A 127 2.58 -2.28 -22.71
N LYS A 128 1.52 -1.48 -22.61
CA LYS A 128 0.23 -1.92 -22.11
C LYS A 128 -0.64 -2.31 -23.30
N ILE A 129 -1.32 -3.43 -23.21
CA ILE A 129 -2.13 -4.03 -24.28
C ILE A 129 -3.56 -4.04 -23.76
N VAL A 130 -4.42 -3.21 -24.32
CA VAL A 130 -5.76 -2.92 -23.80
C VAL A 130 -6.82 -3.07 -24.88
N ALA A 131 -8.00 -3.57 -24.49
CA ALA A 131 -9.16 -3.61 -25.36
C ALA A 131 -9.89 -2.25 -25.37
N ALA A 132 -10.24 -1.76 -26.56
CA ALA A 132 -10.88 -0.46 -26.74
C ALA A 132 -12.27 -0.40 -26.10
N ASP A 133 -13.03 -1.49 -26.12
CA ASP A 133 -14.35 -1.60 -25.49
C ASP A 133 -14.28 -1.51 -23.96
N ARG A 134 -13.32 -2.21 -23.34
CA ARG A 134 -13.04 -2.16 -21.89
C ARG A 134 -12.61 -0.76 -21.46
N LEU A 135 -11.69 -0.15 -22.21
CA LEU A 135 -11.25 1.22 -21.94
C LEU A 135 -12.41 2.21 -22.04
N LYS A 136 -13.26 2.09 -23.08
CA LYS A 136 -14.47 2.92 -23.22
C LYS A 136 -15.47 2.72 -22.08
N ALA A 137 -15.60 1.50 -21.56
CA ALA A 137 -16.48 1.22 -20.43
C ALA A 137 -15.96 1.93 -19.16
N SER A 138 -14.68 1.76 -18.81
CA SER A 138 -14.05 2.44 -17.67
C SER A 138 -14.16 3.97 -17.77
N LEU A 139 -13.97 4.54 -18.96
CA LEU A 139 -14.06 5.99 -19.18
C LEU A 139 -15.49 6.55 -19.16
N LYS A 140 -16.51 5.70 -19.22
CA LYS A 140 -17.92 6.13 -19.06
C LYS A 140 -18.38 6.13 -17.61
N GLU A 141 -17.67 5.44 -16.73
CA GLU A 141 -17.94 5.51 -15.30
C GLU A 141 -17.71 6.94 -14.80
N PRO A 142 -18.66 7.54 -14.08
CA PRO A 142 -18.56 8.94 -13.64
C PRO A 142 -17.47 9.14 -12.58
N ASN A 143 -17.21 8.10 -11.78
CA ASN A 143 -16.21 8.13 -10.72
C ASN A 143 -14.85 7.67 -11.24
N ALA A 144 -13.78 8.10 -10.56
CA ALA A 144 -12.44 7.55 -10.78
C ALA A 144 -12.49 6.01 -10.66
N SER A 145 -11.91 5.31 -11.63
CA SER A 145 -11.93 3.85 -11.69
C SER A 145 -10.55 3.27 -11.93
N GLY A 146 -10.36 2.01 -11.53
CA GLY A 146 -9.13 1.27 -11.79
C GLY A 146 -9.18 0.52 -13.11
N ILE A 147 -8.05 0.46 -13.81
CA ILE A 147 -7.79 -0.44 -14.94
C ILE A 147 -6.97 -1.61 -14.38
N LYS A 148 -7.50 -2.83 -14.48
CA LYS A 148 -6.81 -4.04 -14.02
C LYS A 148 -5.73 -4.43 -15.04
N ILE A 149 -4.46 -4.21 -14.70
CA ILE A 149 -3.32 -4.50 -15.58
C ILE A 149 -2.60 -5.77 -15.11
N LEU A 150 -2.70 -6.84 -15.88
CA LEU A 150 -1.91 -8.06 -15.70
C LEU A 150 -0.42 -7.76 -15.95
N SER A 151 0.44 -8.01 -14.97
CA SER A 151 1.87 -7.62 -15.00
C SER A 151 2.72 -8.59 -14.18
N GLN A 152 3.92 -8.92 -14.66
CA GLN A 152 4.91 -9.65 -13.86
C GLN A 152 5.72 -8.77 -12.90
N LYS A 153 5.57 -7.45 -13.03
CA LYS A 153 6.19 -6.50 -12.11
C LYS A 153 5.19 -6.10 -11.06
N ASP A 154 5.54 -6.34 -9.81
CA ASP A 154 4.89 -5.78 -8.63
C ASP A 154 5.28 -4.31 -8.51
N VAL A 155 4.45 -3.41 -9.04
CA VAL A 155 4.68 -1.96 -8.97
C VAL A 155 3.56 -1.32 -8.16
N ARG A 156 3.88 -1.01 -6.92
CA ARG A 156 2.95 -0.48 -5.91
C ARG A 156 3.07 1.03 -5.71
N LEU A 157 4.26 1.59 -5.95
CA LEU A 157 4.57 3.00 -5.73
C LEU A 157 5.18 3.64 -6.98
N TYR A 158 4.74 4.86 -7.27
CA TYR A 158 5.32 5.70 -8.32
C TYR A 158 5.69 7.04 -7.74
N SER A 159 6.98 7.39 -7.81
CA SER A 159 7.42 8.75 -7.53
C SER A 159 6.83 9.71 -8.57
N MET A 160 6.34 10.83 -8.10
CA MET A 160 5.97 11.99 -8.89
C MET A 160 6.70 13.20 -8.32
N THR A 161 6.99 14.16 -9.17
CA THR A 161 7.39 15.50 -8.73
C THR A 161 6.26 16.44 -9.08
N TYR A 162 5.78 17.17 -8.09
CA TYR A 162 4.67 18.10 -8.23
C TYR A 162 5.01 19.44 -7.58
N ASN A 163 4.92 20.53 -8.35
CA ASN A 163 5.25 21.89 -7.91
C ASN A 163 6.60 22.03 -7.16
N GLY A 164 7.60 21.23 -7.55
CA GLY A 164 8.93 21.22 -6.91
C GLY A 164 9.02 20.36 -5.65
N GLY A 165 7.91 19.80 -5.16
CA GLY A 165 7.87 18.78 -4.11
C GLY A 165 7.89 17.36 -4.67
N HIS A 166 8.27 16.40 -3.83
CA HIS A 166 8.18 14.97 -4.13
C HIS A 166 6.88 14.40 -3.60
N SER A 167 6.17 13.65 -4.43
CA SER A 167 4.93 12.98 -4.06
C SER A 167 4.93 11.54 -4.56
N TRP A 168 4.04 10.73 -4.02
CA TRP A 168 3.92 9.31 -4.33
C TRP A 168 2.50 9.00 -4.78
N ARG A 169 2.38 8.25 -5.87
CA ARG A 169 1.13 7.56 -6.19
C ARG A 169 1.20 6.17 -5.66
N VAL A 170 0.16 5.78 -4.95
CA VAL A 170 0.04 4.46 -4.36
C VAL A 170 -1.01 3.69 -5.13
N GLN A 171 -0.61 2.55 -5.66
CA GLN A 171 -1.41 1.74 -6.55
C GLN A 171 -1.72 0.39 -5.88
N PRO A 172 -3.00 0.03 -5.70
CA PRO A 172 -3.35 -1.30 -5.20
C PRO A 172 -2.83 -2.37 -6.17
N VAL A 173 -2.37 -3.48 -5.60
CA VAL A 173 -1.90 -4.64 -6.36
C VAL A 173 -2.52 -5.91 -5.78
N THR A 174 -2.93 -6.81 -6.67
CA THR A 174 -3.39 -8.15 -6.31
C THR A 174 -2.46 -9.20 -6.90
N SER A 175 -1.89 -10.04 -6.06
CA SER A 175 -0.91 -11.07 -6.41
C SER A 175 -1.65 -12.32 -6.87
N VAL A 176 -1.45 -12.66 -8.14
CA VAL A 176 -1.94 -13.90 -8.74
C VAL A 176 -1.03 -15.06 -8.41
N SER A 177 0.27 -14.84 -8.52
CA SER A 177 1.33 -15.76 -8.10
C SER A 177 2.54 -14.96 -7.64
N ASP A 178 3.61 -15.63 -7.23
CA ASP A 178 4.87 -14.98 -6.84
C ASP A 178 5.51 -14.16 -7.98
N GLN A 179 5.09 -14.40 -9.24
CA GLN A 179 5.64 -13.74 -10.42
C GLN A 179 4.59 -12.93 -11.18
N LEU A 180 3.36 -12.85 -10.67
CA LEU A 180 2.26 -12.26 -11.42
C LEU A 180 1.30 -11.48 -10.55
N PHE A 181 0.94 -10.31 -11.06
CA PHE A 181 0.20 -9.30 -10.34
C PHE A 181 -0.86 -8.68 -11.26
N ILE A 182 -1.99 -8.29 -10.67
CA ILE A 182 -2.95 -7.35 -11.24
C ILE A 182 -2.65 -6.00 -10.60
N LEU A 183 -2.16 -5.06 -11.40
CA LEU A 183 -1.94 -3.68 -10.99
C LEU A 183 -3.22 -2.90 -11.25
N HIS A 184 -3.80 -2.28 -10.22
CA HIS A 184 -5.05 -1.52 -10.35
C HIS A 184 -4.75 -0.05 -10.71
N ASP A 185 -4.39 0.21 -11.97
CA ASP A 185 -3.93 1.53 -12.43
C ASP A 185 -5.14 2.46 -12.47
N ALA A 186 -5.19 3.43 -11.55
CA ALA A 186 -6.24 4.44 -11.53
C ALA A 186 -6.29 5.15 -12.87
N ASP A 187 -7.47 5.49 -13.39
CA ASP A 187 -7.56 6.43 -14.50
C ASP A 187 -7.26 7.87 -14.05
N ILE A 188 -7.70 8.22 -12.84
CA ILE A 188 -7.47 9.47 -12.13
C ILE A 188 -7.09 9.14 -10.69
N PHE A 189 -5.92 9.61 -10.26
CA PHE A 189 -5.49 9.60 -8.87
C PHE A 189 -5.91 10.90 -8.20
N LEU A 190 -6.38 10.79 -6.95
CA LEU A 190 -6.84 11.92 -6.15
C LEU A 190 -5.97 12.10 -4.90
N SER A 191 -5.69 13.34 -4.53
CA SER A 191 -5.09 13.66 -3.23
C SER A 191 -6.14 13.60 -2.12
N PRO A 192 -5.71 13.54 -0.85
CA PRO A 192 -6.55 13.95 0.26
C PRO A 192 -7.15 15.35 0.03
N LYS A 193 -8.35 15.58 0.56
CA LYS A 193 -8.97 16.91 0.61
C LYS A 193 -8.14 17.83 1.50
N ASP A 194 -7.91 19.05 1.05
CA ASP A 194 -7.37 20.10 1.90
C ASP A 194 -8.43 20.64 2.88
N ASN A 195 -8.00 21.58 3.73
CA ASN A 195 -8.90 22.26 4.68
C ASN A 195 -10.01 23.07 3.99
N SER A 196 -9.90 23.33 2.70
CA SER A 196 -10.92 24.01 1.87
C SER A 196 -11.83 23.02 1.15
N GLY A 197 -11.64 21.71 1.35
CA GLY A 197 -12.41 20.64 0.72
C GLY A 197 -12.00 20.32 -0.72
N HIS A 198 -10.92 20.90 -1.24
CA HIS A 198 -10.44 20.66 -2.61
C HIS A 198 -9.47 19.48 -2.67
N GLN A 199 -9.46 18.79 -3.80
CA GLN A 199 -8.50 17.72 -4.11
C GLN A 199 -7.70 18.07 -5.34
N TYR A 200 -6.47 17.61 -5.40
CA TYR A 200 -5.73 17.54 -6.64
C TYR A 200 -6.01 16.21 -7.34
N ALA A 201 -6.08 16.27 -8.66
CA ALA A 201 -6.25 15.10 -9.51
C ALA A 201 -5.08 15.00 -10.49
N CYS A 202 -4.59 13.79 -10.72
CA CYS A 202 -3.64 13.51 -11.79
C CYS A 202 -3.99 12.23 -12.54
N PHE A 203 -3.53 12.12 -13.78
CA PHE A 203 -3.83 10.93 -14.58
C PHE A 203 -3.07 9.69 -14.10
N GLY A 204 -3.76 8.57 -14.22
CA GLY A 204 -3.21 7.23 -14.30
C GLY A 204 -2.05 7.08 -15.25
N CYS A 205 -1.19 6.09 -15.05
CA CYS A 205 -0.09 5.85 -15.99
C CYS A 205 -0.62 5.49 -17.39
N THR A 206 -1.75 4.78 -17.49
CA THR A 206 -2.38 4.44 -18.77
C THR A 206 -3.03 5.65 -19.44
N MET A 207 -3.74 6.48 -18.67
CA MET A 207 -4.40 7.68 -19.20
C MET A 207 -3.40 8.76 -19.61
N ASP A 208 -2.34 8.94 -18.80
CA ASP A 208 -1.22 9.81 -19.14
C ASP A 208 -0.57 9.36 -20.45
N MET A 209 -0.35 8.05 -20.64
CA MET A 209 0.19 7.50 -21.90
C MET A 209 -0.75 7.73 -23.10
N LEU A 210 -2.05 7.58 -22.91
CA LEU A 210 -3.05 7.80 -23.97
C LEU A 210 -3.07 9.26 -24.43
N LEU A 211 -2.96 10.21 -23.49
CA LEU A 211 -3.01 11.64 -23.79
C LEU A 211 -1.67 12.21 -24.28
N THR A 212 -0.55 11.73 -23.72
CA THR A 212 0.78 12.29 -23.99
C THR A 212 1.58 11.46 -25.00
N GLY A 213 1.10 10.27 -25.33
CA GLY A 213 1.69 9.39 -26.33
C GLY A 213 1.61 9.98 -27.74
N LYS A 214 2.56 9.58 -28.57
CA LYS A 214 2.56 9.84 -30.01
C LYS A 214 1.94 8.64 -30.72
N TRP A 215 0.87 8.90 -31.48
CA TRP A 215 0.25 7.89 -32.34
C TRP A 215 1.20 7.49 -33.46
N ILE A 216 1.46 6.19 -33.54
CA ILE A 216 2.17 5.54 -34.66
C ILE A 216 1.15 4.99 -35.65
N TYR A 217 0.06 4.44 -35.12
CA TYR A 217 -1.08 3.98 -35.88
C TYR A 217 -2.35 4.30 -35.10
N SER A 218 -3.37 4.80 -35.77
CA SER A 218 -4.64 5.17 -35.15
C SER A 218 -5.76 4.97 -36.16
N THR A 219 -6.88 4.46 -35.69
CA THR A 219 -8.15 4.49 -36.43
C THR A 219 -8.96 5.73 -36.02
N GLN A 220 -10.14 5.93 -36.61
CA GLN A 220 -11.05 7.00 -36.18
C GLN A 220 -11.63 6.74 -34.77
N ASP A 221 -11.73 5.47 -34.36
CA ASP A 221 -12.30 5.08 -33.07
C ASP A 221 -11.43 5.45 -31.88
N THR A 222 -10.11 5.55 -32.08
CA THR A 222 -9.14 5.89 -31.03
C THR A 222 -9.06 7.38 -30.76
N ALA A 223 -9.36 8.24 -31.75
CA ALA A 223 -9.38 9.70 -31.56
C ALA A 223 -10.41 10.15 -30.51
N LYS A 224 -11.53 9.44 -30.38
CA LYS A 224 -12.57 9.73 -29.38
C LYS A 224 -12.16 9.35 -27.95
N LEU A 225 -11.16 8.48 -27.78
CA LEU A 225 -10.74 8.03 -26.46
C LEU A 225 -10.13 9.18 -25.66
N GLU A 226 -9.26 9.99 -26.28
CA GLU A 226 -8.64 11.16 -25.62
C GLU A 226 -9.71 12.11 -25.07
N GLU A 227 -10.75 12.38 -25.87
CA GLU A 227 -11.87 13.22 -25.46
C GLU A 227 -12.64 12.64 -24.27
N TYR A 228 -12.87 11.32 -24.23
CA TYR A 228 -13.51 10.67 -23.09
C TYR A 228 -12.70 10.80 -21.81
N VAL A 229 -11.36 10.66 -21.88
CA VAL A 229 -10.49 10.86 -20.70
C VAL A 229 -10.61 12.27 -20.16
N VAL A 230 -10.51 13.28 -21.03
CA VAL A 230 -10.56 14.68 -20.61
C VAL A 230 -11.94 15.01 -20.03
N ARG A 231 -13.03 14.57 -20.67
CA ARG A 231 -14.40 14.76 -20.15
C ARG A 231 -14.60 14.11 -18.79
N LYS A 232 -14.08 12.91 -18.58
CA LYS A 232 -14.15 12.23 -17.28
C LYS A 232 -13.40 13.01 -16.20
N TYR A 233 -12.19 13.47 -16.50
CA TYR A 233 -11.43 14.34 -15.60
C TYR A 233 -12.21 15.60 -15.24
N SER A 234 -12.78 16.28 -16.23
CA SER A 234 -13.60 17.48 -16.02
C SER A 234 -14.87 17.24 -15.21
N ALA A 235 -15.43 16.04 -15.26
CA ALA A 235 -16.63 15.66 -14.51
C ALA A 235 -16.33 15.29 -13.05
N THR A 236 -15.06 15.11 -12.67
CA THR A 236 -14.67 14.73 -11.31
C THR A 236 -14.95 15.91 -10.37
N GLN A 237 -15.78 15.70 -9.35
CA GLN A 237 -16.22 16.77 -8.46
C GLN A 237 -15.12 17.18 -7.46
N GLY A 238 -15.06 18.47 -7.12
CA GLY A 238 -14.16 18.97 -6.07
C GLY A 238 -12.67 19.00 -6.44
N ILE A 239 -12.32 18.76 -7.71
CA ILE A 239 -10.94 18.84 -8.16
C ILE A 239 -10.53 20.29 -8.42
N TRP A 240 -9.32 20.62 -7.99
CA TRP A 240 -8.64 21.85 -8.33
C TRP A 240 -7.77 21.65 -9.58
N ILE A 241 -7.77 22.61 -10.50
CA ILE A 241 -6.96 22.58 -11.71
C ILE A 241 -5.92 23.71 -11.65
N PRO A 242 -4.62 23.38 -11.76
CA PRO A 242 -3.56 24.38 -11.80
C PRO A 242 -3.68 25.25 -13.05
N GLU A 243 -3.22 26.50 -12.96
CA GLU A 243 -3.13 27.41 -14.10
C GLU A 243 -2.33 26.77 -15.25
N ASP A 244 -1.19 26.13 -14.94
CA ASP A 244 -0.55 25.20 -15.86
C ASP A 244 -1.14 23.79 -15.70
N TRP A 245 -2.28 23.55 -16.36
CA TRP A 245 -2.94 22.24 -16.35
C TRP A 245 -2.05 21.10 -16.86
N THR A 246 -0.97 21.37 -17.60
CA THR A 246 -0.03 20.32 -18.04
C THR A 246 0.75 19.69 -16.88
N THR A 247 0.63 20.23 -15.67
CA THR A 247 1.19 19.63 -14.46
C THR A 247 0.38 18.44 -13.93
N ILE A 248 -0.87 18.25 -14.37
CA ILE A 248 -1.74 17.11 -13.98
C ILE A 248 -1.29 15.76 -14.55
N PHE A 249 -0.31 15.78 -15.46
CA PHE A 249 0.32 14.58 -16.00
C PHE A 249 1.40 14.05 -15.06
N SER A 250 1.47 12.74 -14.94
CA SER A 250 2.43 12.11 -14.04
C SER A 250 3.89 12.26 -14.48
N GLN A 251 4.10 12.43 -15.78
CA GLN A 251 5.41 12.64 -16.38
C GLN A 251 5.72 14.13 -16.63
N ASN A 252 4.97 15.07 -16.05
CA ASN A 252 5.07 16.51 -16.38
C ASN A 252 6.49 17.08 -16.25
N THR A 253 7.30 16.58 -15.32
CA THR A 253 8.68 17.03 -15.11
C THR A 253 9.63 16.62 -16.21
N ARG A 254 9.23 15.66 -17.05
CA ARG A 254 9.98 15.24 -18.24
C ARG A 254 9.55 15.99 -19.50
N PHE A 255 8.49 16.81 -19.44
CA PHE A 255 7.96 17.51 -20.60
C PHE A 255 8.79 18.76 -20.89
N PRO A 256 9.45 18.85 -22.06
CA PRO A 256 10.03 20.10 -22.48
C PRO A 256 8.94 21.15 -22.73
N ILE A 257 9.27 22.43 -22.64
CA ILE A 257 8.34 23.56 -22.84
C ILE A 257 7.60 23.44 -24.18
N SER A 258 8.32 23.05 -25.25
CA SER A 258 7.73 22.84 -26.57
C SER A 258 6.66 21.75 -26.58
N PHE A 259 6.86 20.66 -25.84
CA PHE A 259 5.87 19.59 -25.71
C PHE A 259 4.64 20.05 -24.93
N ARG A 260 4.83 20.79 -23.82
CA ARG A 260 3.71 21.40 -23.08
C ARG A 260 2.89 22.33 -23.97
N ASN A 261 3.53 23.16 -24.78
CA ASN A 261 2.84 24.03 -25.74
C ASN A 261 2.05 23.21 -26.77
N ASN A 262 2.61 22.11 -27.28
CA ASN A 262 1.88 21.21 -28.19
C ASN A 262 0.66 20.56 -27.53
N LEU A 263 0.73 20.21 -26.23
CA LEU A 263 -0.44 19.71 -25.50
C LEU A 263 -1.54 20.78 -25.41
N ARG A 264 -1.19 22.05 -25.14
CA ARG A 264 -2.14 23.17 -25.10
C ARG A 264 -2.84 23.40 -26.44
N LEU A 265 -2.13 23.21 -27.55
CA LEU A 265 -2.70 23.32 -28.90
C LEU A 265 -3.78 22.25 -29.20
N ARG A 266 -3.89 21.18 -28.40
CA ARG A 266 -4.99 20.21 -28.52
C ARG A 266 -6.35 20.76 -28.09
N GLY A 267 -6.39 21.91 -27.41
CA GLY A 267 -7.63 22.62 -27.06
C GLY A 267 -8.44 21.98 -25.92
N TRP A 268 -7.85 21.07 -25.16
CA TRP A 268 -8.50 20.43 -24.00
C TRP A 268 -8.88 21.40 -22.89
N GLU A 269 -8.26 22.58 -22.84
CA GLU A 269 -8.61 23.68 -21.93
C GLU A 269 -10.10 24.07 -22.02
N ARG A 270 -10.75 23.85 -23.16
CA ARG A 270 -12.18 24.12 -23.34
C ARG A 270 -13.09 23.11 -22.64
N LEU A 271 -12.55 21.92 -22.35
CA LEU A 271 -13.26 20.84 -21.66
C LEU A 271 -12.96 20.86 -20.16
N LEU A 272 -11.76 21.31 -19.77
CA LEU A 272 -11.35 21.38 -18.37
C LEU A 272 -12.11 22.47 -17.60
N PRO A 273 -12.46 22.25 -16.32
CA PRO A 273 -12.92 23.30 -15.41
C PRO A 273 -11.99 24.52 -15.43
N SER A 274 -12.57 25.71 -15.25
CA SER A 274 -11.79 26.94 -15.13
C SER A 274 -10.78 26.83 -13.97
N PRO A 275 -9.51 27.23 -14.17
CA PRO A 275 -8.54 27.27 -13.09
C PRO A 275 -9.04 28.15 -11.94
N SER A 276 -8.77 27.75 -10.70
CA SER A 276 -9.07 28.57 -9.52
C SER A 276 -7.78 29.04 -8.86
N SER A 277 -7.74 30.33 -8.50
CA SER A 277 -6.56 31.04 -7.99
C SER A 277 -6.28 30.82 -6.50
N LEU A 278 -6.71 29.68 -5.94
CA LEU A 278 -6.59 29.44 -4.49
C LEU A 278 -5.10 29.40 -4.07
N PRO A 279 -4.72 30.15 -3.01
CA PRO A 279 -3.37 30.10 -2.47
C PRO A 279 -3.14 28.73 -1.83
N PHE A 280 -2.20 27.99 -2.42
CA PHE A 280 -1.98 26.58 -2.13
C PHE A 280 -1.14 26.39 -0.87
N ALA A 281 -1.77 25.91 0.21
CA ALA A 281 -1.05 25.32 1.34
C ALA A 281 -0.77 23.85 1.02
N MET A 282 0.44 23.37 1.34
CA MET A 282 0.99 22.05 0.98
C MET A 282 -0.07 20.92 1.00
N LEU A 283 -0.54 20.51 -0.18
CA LEU A 283 -1.30 19.26 -0.31
C LEU A 283 -0.41 18.07 0.08
N GLY A 284 -1.01 17.07 0.72
CA GLY A 284 -0.29 15.87 1.13
C GLY A 284 0.43 15.19 -0.04
N ASN A 285 1.60 14.62 0.23
CA ASN A 285 2.50 14.05 -0.78
C ASN A 285 2.04 12.68 -1.32
N LEU A 286 0.78 12.30 -1.15
CA LEU A 286 0.29 10.95 -1.44
C LEU A 286 -1.02 11.00 -2.22
N PHE A 287 -1.04 10.28 -3.33
CA PHE A 287 -2.12 10.22 -4.31
C PHE A 287 -2.66 8.79 -4.43
N TRP A 288 -3.98 8.64 -4.43
CA TRP A 288 -4.65 7.34 -4.29
C TRP A 288 -5.79 7.18 -5.30
N LEU A 289 -6.23 5.94 -5.50
CA LEU A 289 -7.50 5.63 -6.14
C LEU A 289 -8.59 5.70 -5.06
N GLU A 290 -9.47 6.70 -5.12
CA GLU A 290 -10.50 6.93 -4.08
C GLU A 290 -11.58 5.83 -4.08
N ASP A 291 -11.87 5.26 -5.25
CA ASP A 291 -12.94 4.28 -5.37
C ASP A 291 -12.42 2.86 -5.09
N SER A 292 -13.14 2.17 -4.21
CA SER A 292 -12.84 0.80 -3.81
C SER A 292 -12.64 -0.04 -5.06
N THR A 293 -11.42 -0.53 -5.27
CA THR A 293 -11.21 -1.61 -6.24
C THR A 293 -12.30 -2.64 -5.96
N PRO A 294 -13.11 -3.07 -6.94
CA PRO A 294 -14.28 -3.89 -6.67
C PRO A 294 -13.82 -5.06 -5.83
N VAL A 295 -14.20 -5.01 -4.56
CA VAL A 295 -13.77 -5.93 -3.51
C VAL A 295 -14.03 -7.35 -3.98
N GLU A 296 -15.12 -7.53 -4.73
CA GLU A 296 -15.52 -8.75 -5.42
C GLU A 296 -14.44 -9.34 -6.36
N SER A 297 -13.73 -8.52 -7.14
CA SER A 297 -12.65 -9.01 -8.02
C SER A 297 -11.42 -9.49 -7.24
N ILE A 298 -11.08 -8.77 -6.17
CA ILE A 298 -10.01 -9.15 -5.24
C ILE A 298 -10.39 -10.45 -4.51
N ILE A 299 -11.64 -10.56 -4.03
CA ILE A 299 -12.16 -11.74 -3.32
C ILE A 299 -12.21 -12.98 -4.22
N ASN A 300 -12.80 -12.86 -5.42
CA ASN A 300 -12.96 -13.99 -6.33
C ASN A 300 -11.59 -14.58 -6.71
N HIS A 301 -10.61 -13.70 -6.88
CA HIS A 301 -9.23 -14.08 -7.11
C HIS A 301 -8.61 -14.81 -5.90
N PHE A 302 -8.80 -14.29 -4.69
CA PHE A 302 -8.29 -14.92 -3.46
C PHE A 302 -8.86 -16.32 -3.20
N LYS A 303 -10.14 -16.54 -3.53
CA LYS A 303 -10.77 -17.87 -3.43
C LYS A 303 -10.07 -18.87 -4.36
N ALA A 304 -9.80 -18.49 -5.61
CA ALA A 304 -9.13 -19.34 -6.58
C ALA A 304 -7.68 -19.68 -6.20
N LYS A 305 -6.94 -18.72 -5.62
CA LYS A 305 -5.53 -18.92 -5.19
C LYS A 305 -5.42 -19.96 -4.07
N ASN A 306 -6.36 -19.95 -3.12
CA ASN A 306 -6.32 -20.86 -1.98
C ASN A 306 -6.53 -22.33 -2.37
N GLU A 307 -7.39 -22.61 -3.34
CA GLU A 307 -7.61 -23.98 -3.84
C GLU A 307 -6.33 -24.56 -4.46
N ALA A 308 -5.51 -23.74 -5.10
CA ALA A 308 -4.21 -24.16 -5.65
C ALA A 308 -3.14 -24.36 -4.56
N ALA A 309 -3.03 -23.44 -3.60
CA ALA A 309 -1.97 -23.43 -2.59
C ALA A 309 -2.05 -24.61 -1.60
N VAL A 310 -3.25 -25.13 -1.32
CA VAL A 310 -3.43 -26.28 -0.42
C VAL A 310 -2.83 -27.58 -1.02
N SER A 311 -2.59 -27.64 -2.34
CA SER A 311 -2.08 -28.84 -3.01
C SER A 311 -0.54 -28.96 -3.06
N GLU A 312 0.20 -27.84 -2.95
CA GLU A 312 1.66 -27.82 -3.18
C GLU A 312 2.52 -27.80 -1.90
N ALA A 313 1.91 -27.71 -0.71
CA ALA A 313 2.63 -27.63 0.56
C ALA A 313 3.09 -29.00 1.09
N THR A 314 3.92 -29.72 0.32
CA THR A 314 4.71 -30.86 0.84
C THR A 314 6.19 -30.59 0.61
N THR A 315 6.79 -29.78 1.49
CA THR A 315 8.23 -29.53 1.48
C THR A 315 8.94 -30.55 2.37
N GLU A 316 9.97 -31.19 1.83
CA GLU A 316 10.88 -32.06 2.59
C GLU A 316 11.51 -31.25 3.73
N ALA A 317 11.30 -31.67 4.97
CA ALA A 317 11.93 -31.05 6.12
C ALA A 317 13.46 -31.26 6.02
N VAL A 318 14.20 -30.19 5.72
CA VAL A 318 15.65 -30.19 5.86
C VAL A 318 15.96 -30.39 7.34
N THR A 319 16.29 -31.61 7.71
CA THR A 319 16.73 -31.95 9.06
C THR A 319 18.19 -31.53 9.20
N TYR A 320 18.46 -30.59 10.11
CA TYR A 320 19.82 -30.24 10.50
C TYR A 320 20.24 -31.16 11.65
N PRO A 321 21.02 -32.24 11.40
CA PRO A 321 21.55 -33.05 12.48
C PRO A 321 22.44 -32.16 13.37
N ASN A 322 22.20 -32.19 14.69
CA ASN A 322 22.99 -31.53 15.74
C ASN A 322 22.66 -30.06 16.10
N LEU A 323 21.45 -29.56 15.88
CA LEU A 323 21.04 -28.24 16.43
C LEU A 323 21.15 -28.15 17.97
N HIS A 324 21.16 -29.28 18.67
CA HIS A 324 21.32 -29.36 20.13
C HIS A 324 22.76 -29.18 20.62
N ASP A 325 23.77 -29.30 19.73
CA ASP A 325 25.17 -29.26 20.12
C ASP A 325 25.66 -27.81 20.21
N ARG A 326 25.40 -27.17 21.37
CA ARG A 326 25.64 -25.73 21.59
C ARG A 326 27.09 -25.31 21.37
N GLU A 327 28.07 -26.20 21.52
CA GLU A 327 29.50 -25.89 21.29
C GLU A 327 29.81 -25.62 19.82
N LYS A 328 28.92 -26.04 18.91
CA LYS A 328 29.05 -25.80 17.46
C LYS A 328 28.42 -24.49 17.00
N TRP A 329 27.92 -23.63 17.88
CA TRP A 329 27.23 -22.41 17.49
C TRP A 329 27.77 -21.17 18.19
N VAL A 330 28.05 -20.12 17.41
CA VAL A 330 28.29 -18.77 17.93
C VAL A 330 26.97 -18.04 17.99
N SER A 331 26.58 -17.59 19.18
CA SER A 331 25.34 -16.84 19.39
C SER A 331 25.57 -15.34 19.34
N THR A 332 24.81 -14.65 18.49
CA THR A 332 24.74 -13.19 18.45
C THR A 332 23.32 -12.75 18.84
N PRO A 333 23.15 -11.92 19.89
CA PRO A 333 21.84 -11.40 20.24
C PRO A 333 21.21 -10.62 19.09
N ILE A 334 19.93 -10.89 18.82
CA ILE A 334 19.11 -10.08 17.92
C ILE A 334 18.26 -9.19 18.80
N ILE A 335 18.63 -7.93 18.87
CA ILE A 335 17.88 -6.94 19.65
C ILE A 335 16.95 -6.23 18.68
N SER A 336 15.71 -6.72 18.57
CA SER A 336 14.63 -5.86 18.07
C SER A 336 14.23 -4.94 19.22
N LEU A 337 14.35 -3.63 19.03
CA LEU A 337 13.92 -2.66 20.04
C LEU A 337 12.39 -2.63 20.21
N PHE A 338 11.66 -3.26 19.28
CA PHE A 338 10.22 -3.07 19.11
C PHE A 338 9.39 -4.34 19.34
N SER A 339 10.01 -5.51 19.51
CA SER A 339 9.35 -6.77 19.89
C SER A 339 9.72 -7.16 21.33
N SER A 340 8.73 -7.50 22.17
CA SER A 340 8.90 -7.58 23.63
C SER A 340 8.55 -8.93 24.27
N ASN A 341 8.03 -9.89 23.52
CA ASN A 341 7.51 -11.13 24.08
C ASN A 341 8.49 -12.31 24.01
N SER A 342 9.61 -12.17 23.30
CA SER A 342 10.58 -13.24 23.14
C SER A 342 12.02 -12.75 23.11
N THR A 343 12.96 -13.64 23.43
CA THR A 343 14.38 -13.40 23.18
C THR A 343 14.78 -14.12 21.90
N ALA A 344 15.53 -13.42 21.06
CA ALA A 344 15.95 -13.91 19.76
C ALA A 344 17.48 -13.91 19.66
N LEU A 345 18.05 -14.98 19.12
CA LEU A 345 19.47 -15.11 18.85
C LEU A 345 19.67 -15.54 17.40
N LYS A 346 20.71 -14.99 16.76
CA LYS A 346 21.30 -15.57 15.56
C LYS A 346 22.32 -16.59 16.02
N LEU A 347 22.16 -17.84 15.61
CA LEU A 347 23.19 -18.85 15.80
C LEU A 347 23.91 -19.05 14.47
N THR A 348 25.23 -18.94 14.46
CA THR A 348 26.07 -19.23 13.29
C THR A 348 26.92 -20.46 13.56
N SER A 349 26.91 -21.43 12.64
CA SER A 349 27.64 -22.69 12.80
C SER A 349 29.15 -22.42 12.80
N VAL A 350 29.85 -22.98 13.79
CA VAL A 350 31.31 -22.96 13.90
C VAL A 350 31.94 -23.85 12.82
N GLN A 351 31.26 -24.94 12.45
CA GLN A 351 31.74 -25.90 11.46
C GLN A 351 31.47 -25.41 10.02
N ASP A 352 30.35 -24.72 9.81
CA ASP A 352 29.91 -24.17 8.52
C ASP A 352 29.52 -22.69 8.68
N PRO A 353 30.48 -21.74 8.62
CA PRO A 353 30.22 -20.32 8.89
C PRO A 353 29.15 -19.66 8.00
N GLY A 354 28.82 -20.27 6.85
CA GLY A 354 27.73 -19.84 5.97
C GLY A 354 26.33 -20.25 6.44
N VAL A 355 26.20 -21.16 7.41
CA VAL A 355 24.93 -21.64 7.93
C VAL A 355 24.58 -20.87 9.19
N SER A 356 23.45 -20.17 9.14
CA SER A 356 22.86 -19.49 10.30
C SER A 356 21.43 -19.94 10.53
N VAL A 357 21.00 -19.96 11.78
CA VAL A 357 19.60 -20.18 12.18
C VAL A 357 19.14 -19.09 13.12
N PHE A 358 17.84 -18.80 13.08
CA PHE A 358 17.17 -17.89 14.00
C PHE A 358 16.60 -18.71 15.16
N GLN A 359 17.07 -18.45 16.38
CA GLN A 359 16.58 -19.09 17.60
C GLN A 359 15.64 -18.14 18.34
N LYS A 360 14.39 -18.55 18.55
CA LYS A 360 13.41 -17.85 19.39
C LYS A 360 13.17 -18.63 20.67
N ARG A 361 13.29 -17.97 21.83
CA ARG A 361 12.85 -18.54 23.11
C ARG A 361 11.54 -17.89 23.53
N THR A 362 10.50 -18.70 23.74
CA THR A 362 9.17 -18.26 24.18
C THR A 362 8.51 -19.32 25.08
N ALA A 363 7.81 -18.87 26.12
CA ALA A 363 6.97 -19.73 26.95
C ALA A 363 5.75 -20.25 26.17
N GLN A 364 5.40 -19.61 25.04
CA GLN A 364 4.25 -19.93 24.20
C GLN A 364 4.62 -20.71 22.94
N TRP A 365 5.69 -21.52 22.97
CA TRP A 365 6.18 -22.25 21.79
C TRP A 365 5.12 -23.13 21.11
N LYS A 366 4.13 -23.64 21.84
CA LYS A 366 2.99 -24.37 21.26
C LYS A 366 2.12 -23.48 20.40
N GLY A 367 1.80 -22.28 20.88
CA GLY A 367 1.08 -21.26 20.13
C GLY A 367 1.87 -20.83 18.90
N GLU A 368 3.18 -20.63 19.06
CA GLU A 368 4.09 -20.31 17.95
C GLU A 368 4.03 -21.35 16.80
N LEU A 369 4.17 -22.64 17.12
CA LEU A 369 4.15 -23.70 16.11
C LEU A 369 2.74 -23.89 15.49
N ALA A 370 1.69 -23.79 16.30
CA ALA A 370 0.31 -23.89 15.83
C ALA A 370 -0.04 -22.73 14.90
N GLY A 371 0.26 -21.49 15.32
CA GLY A 371 0.06 -20.29 14.53
C GLY A 371 0.82 -20.32 13.21
N ALA A 372 2.10 -20.69 13.23
CA ALA A 372 2.89 -20.87 12.01
C ALA A 372 2.27 -21.92 11.07
N SER A 373 1.70 -23.00 11.62
CA SER A 373 1.02 -24.03 10.83
C SER A 373 -0.27 -23.51 10.18
N GLN A 374 -1.08 -22.73 10.90
CA GLN A 374 -2.31 -22.14 10.35
C GLN A 374 -2.03 -21.13 9.25
N LEU A 375 -0.91 -20.40 9.35
CA LEU A 375 -0.52 -19.39 8.38
C LEU A 375 0.19 -19.94 7.13
N ARG A 376 0.41 -21.25 7.00
CA ARG A 376 1.11 -21.88 5.85
C ARG A 376 0.55 -21.52 4.48
N VAL A 377 -0.71 -21.10 4.40
CA VAL A 377 -1.35 -20.59 3.18
C VAL A 377 -0.64 -19.35 2.60
N LEU A 378 0.09 -18.60 3.43
CA LEU A 378 0.94 -17.48 2.99
C LEU A 378 2.29 -17.95 2.40
N GLY A 379 2.48 -19.27 2.25
CA GLY A 379 3.61 -19.87 1.53
C GLY A 379 4.96 -19.47 2.10
N ASN A 380 5.82 -18.93 1.24
CA ASN A 380 7.18 -18.56 1.61
C ASN A 380 7.24 -17.41 2.65
N ARG A 381 6.16 -16.66 2.87
CA ARG A 381 6.10 -15.54 3.83
C ARG A 381 6.23 -15.99 5.29
N ILE A 382 5.96 -17.27 5.57
CA ILE A 382 6.03 -17.85 6.92
C ILE A 382 7.33 -18.64 7.08
N HIS A 383 8.02 -18.40 8.19
CA HIS A 383 9.16 -19.21 8.60
C HIS A 383 8.65 -20.57 9.07
N GLN A 384 8.98 -21.61 8.33
CA GLN A 384 8.79 -22.97 8.82
C GLN A 384 9.83 -23.28 9.89
N ALA A 385 9.40 -23.74 11.05
CA ALA A 385 10.33 -24.16 12.10
C ALA A 385 11.18 -25.35 11.61
N LEU A 386 12.50 -25.23 11.74
CA LEU A 386 13.46 -26.30 11.49
C LEU A 386 13.41 -27.34 12.61
N HIS A 387 13.28 -26.87 13.85
CA HIS A 387 13.35 -27.68 15.05
C HIS A 387 12.72 -26.95 16.24
N PHE A 388 12.36 -27.69 17.29
CA PHE A 388 11.91 -27.13 18.56
C PHE A 388 12.41 -27.95 19.75
N ASP A 389 12.81 -27.26 20.80
CA ASP A 389 13.17 -27.83 22.10
C ASP A 389 12.07 -27.48 23.11
N PRO A 390 11.19 -28.42 23.48
CA PRO A 390 10.06 -28.16 24.37
C PRO A 390 10.49 -27.98 25.84
N VAL A 391 11.68 -28.48 26.23
CA VAL A 391 12.20 -28.35 27.60
C VAL A 391 12.69 -26.93 27.83
N GLU A 392 13.40 -26.39 26.84
CA GLU A 392 13.94 -25.03 26.90
C GLU A 392 12.94 -23.96 26.41
N GLY A 393 11.84 -24.37 25.76
CA GLY A 393 10.88 -23.47 25.13
C GLY A 393 11.50 -22.69 23.97
N VAL A 394 12.29 -23.39 23.14
CA VAL A 394 13.05 -22.79 22.03
C VAL A 394 12.55 -23.32 20.70
N VAL A 395 12.39 -22.44 19.73
CA VAL A 395 12.05 -22.78 18.34
C VAL A 395 13.13 -22.24 17.42
N TYR A 396 13.57 -23.06 16.47
CA TYR A 396 14.61 -22.73 15.50
C TYR A 396 14.00 -22.56 14.12
N TYR A 397 14.40 -21.51 13.42
CA TYR A 397 13.94 -21.16 12.08
C TYR A 397 15.13 -20.97 11.14
N PRO A 398 14.93 -21.06 9.81
CA PRO A 398 15.94 -20.65 8.85
C PRO A 398 16.33 -19.19 9.11
N TRP A 399 17.63 -18.89 9.00
CA TRP A 399 18.07 -17.50 9.05
C TRP A 399 17.54 -16.74 7.84
N PHE A 400 17.00 -15.55 8.11
CA PHE A 400 16.57 -14.62 7.10
C PHE A 400 17.37 -13.32 7.24
N PRO A 401 18.21 -12.93 6.27
CA PRO A 401 18.94 -11.67 6.31
C PRO A 401 17.99 -10.51 5.97
N GLY A 402 17.26 -10.05 6.99
CA GLY A 402 16.29 -8.97 6.85
C GLY A 402 16.26 -8.04 8.06
N THR A 403 15.64 -6.89 7.86
CA THR A 403 15.44 -5.86 8.89
C THR A 403 13.95 -5.70 9.17
N THR A 404 13.56 -5.46 10.43
CA THR A 404 12.13 -5.25 10.73
C THR A 404 11.64 -3.93 10.14
N ILE A 405 10.36 -3.84 9.77
CA ILE A 405 9.76 -2.57 9.29
C ILE A 405 9.90 -1.48 10.37
N ALA A 406 9.79 -1.82 11.66
CA ALA A 406 9.99 -0.88 12.75
C ALA A 406 11.42 -0.33 12.81
N ASP A 407 12.43 -1.20 12.64
CA ASP A 407 13.83 -0.76 12.59
C ASP A 407 14.11 0.11 11.36
N LEU A 408 13.56 -0.23 10.19
CA LEU A 408 13.63 0.63 9.00
C LEU A 408 12.96 1.98 9.24
N ARG A 409 11.86 2.02 9.97
CA ARG A 409 11.19 3.27 10.33
C ARG A 409 11.98 4.09 11.32
N LYS A 410 12.68 3.47 12.28
CA LYS A 410 13.62 4.17 13.14
C LYS A 410 14.70 4.85 12.28
N GLN A 411 15.29 4.12 11.33
CA GLN A 411 16.28 4.68 10.40
C GLN A 411 15.69 5.86 9.61
N TYR A 412 14.47 5.72 9.08
CA TYR A 412 13.76 6.81 8.41
C TYR A 412 13.58 8.04 9.31
N PHE A 413 13.22 7.83 10.58
CA PHE A 413 13.03 8.91 11.56
C PHE A 413 14.33 9.65 11.89
N ASP A 414 15.46 8.95 11.89
CA ASP A 414 16.79 9.53 12.18
C ASP A 414 17.35 10.33 10.98
N LEU A 415 16.76 10.21 9.78
CA LEU A 415 17.19 10.90 8.57
C LEU A 415 16.49 12.26 8.37
N THR A 416 17.13 13.15 7.61
CA THR A 416 16.46 14.37 7.14
C THR A 416 15.45 14.04 6.05
N SER A 417 14.28 14.70 6.08
CA SER A 417 13.10 14.38 5.28
C SER A 417 13.27 14.50 3.75
N MET A 418 14.45 14.90 3.25
CA MET A 418 14.72 15.15 1.83
C MET A 418 15.94 14.37 1.29
N SER A 419 16.49 13.43 2.06
CA SER A 419 17.62 12.61 1.59
C SER A 419 17.16 11.49 0.64
N SER A 420 18.00 11.12 -0.35
CA SER A 420 17.74 9.97 -1.23
C SER A 420 17.53 8.66 -0.48
N GLU A 421 18.18 8.53 0.68
CA GLU A 421 18.05 7.38 1.58
C GLU A 421 16.69 7.36 2.26
N ALA A 422 16.21 8.49 2.79
CA ALA A 422 14.87 8.59 3.37
C ALA A 422 13.78 8.25 2.34
N TYR A 423 13.95 8.66 1.08
CA TYR A 423 13.03 8.29 -0.01
C TYR A 423 13.01 6.79 -0.29
N GLU A 424 14.16 6.13 -0.29
CA GLU A 424 14.22 4.68 -0.50
C GLU A 424 13.62 3.92 0.68
N LEU A 425 13.89 4.34 1.93
CA LEU A 425 13.25 3.76 3.11
C LEU A 425 11.73 3.97 3.09
N PHE A 426 11.26 5.18 2.74
CA PHE A 426 9.84 5.46 2.56
C PHE A 426 9.20 4.47 1.59
N ARG A 427 9.82 4.29 0.41
CA ARG A 427 9.36 3.36 -0.61
C ARG A 427 9.30 1.92 -0.08
N VAL A 428 10.39 1.43 0.49
CA VAL A 428 10.51 0.04 0.99
C VAL A 428 9.49 -0.24 2.10
N ILE A 429 9.35 0.67 3.07
CA ILE A 429 8.40 0.52 4.19
C ILE A 429 6.97 0.49 3.65
N LEU A 430 6.61 1.41 2.75
CA LEU A 430 5.24 1.51 2.26
C LEU A 430 4.89 0.33 1.33
N GLU A 431 5.81 -0.15 0.50
CA GLU A 431 5.63 -1.39 -0.28
C GLU A 431 5.45 -2.61 0.63
N ALA A 432 6.23 -2.72 1.70
CA ALA A 432 6.10 -3.79 2.68
C ALA A 432 4.74 -3.76 3.39
N GLU A 433 4.27 -2.58 3.80
CA GLU A 433 2.93 -2.42 4.41
C GLU A 433 1.81 -2.75 3.42
N MET A 434 1.96 -2.44 2.13
CA MET A 434 0.97 -2.80 1.10
C MET A 434 0.91 -4.30 0.87
N ARG A 435 2.06 -4.99 0.80
CA ARG A 435 2.10 -6.47 0.71
C ARG A 435 1.48 -7.09 1.96
N LYS A 436 1.76 -6.52 3.14
CA LYS A 436 1.18 -6.97 4.40
C LYS A 436 -0.34 -6.82 4.42
N ALA A 437 -0.87 -5.67 4.00
CA ALA A 437 -2.31 -5.43 3.92
C ALA A 437 -2.99 -6.45 2.99
N GLU A 438 -2.37 -6.73 1.85
CA GLU A 438 -2.87 -7.72 0.89
C GLU A 438 -2.85 -9.15 1.45
N ASP A 439 -1.75 -9.58 2.07
CA ASP A 439 -1.62 -10.92 2.67
C ASP A 439 -2.68 -11.12 3.78
N ILE A 440 -2.88 -10.12 4.64
CA ILE A 440 -3.91 -10.15 5.70
C ILE A 440 -5.32 -10.17 5.10
N LEU A 441 -5.62 -9.29 4.14
CA LEU A 441 -6.93 -9.25 3.49
C LEU A 441 -7.26 -10.57 2.80
N THR A 442 -6.28 -11.17 2.11
CA THR A 442 -6.40 -12.50 1.50
C THR A 442 -6.80 -13.53 2.54
N LEU A 443 -6.05 -13.58 3.65
CA LEU A 443 -6.28 -14.52 4.73
C LEU A 443 -7.68 -14.33 5.33
N TYR A 444 -8.07 -13.09 5.60
CA TYR A 444 -9.36 -12.75 6.16
C TYR A 444 -10.51 -13.16 5.26
N CYS A 445 -10.47 -12.75 3.99
CA CYS A 445 -11.51 -13.07 3.02
C CYS A 445 -11.68 -14.59 2.84
N ASN A 446 -10.59 -15.35 2.94
CA ASN A 446 -10.64 -16.79 2.74
C ASN A 446 -11.01 -17.59 3.99
N THR A 447 -10.94 -16.99 5.18
CA THR A 447 -11.11 -17.71 6.46
C THR A 447 -12.21 -17.14 7.34
N THR A 448 -12.90 -16.10 6.86
CA THR A 448 -14.06 -15.48 7.52
C THR A 448 -15.14 -16.51 7.84
N GLY A 449 -15.62 -16.51 9.08
CA GLY A 449 -16.70 -17.37 9.54
C GLY A 449 -17.23 -16.98 10.92
N ARG A 450 -18.05 -17.87 11.50
CA ARG A 450 -18.58 -17.77 12.88
C ARG A 450 -18.09 -18.89 13.79
N GLN A 451 -16.90 -19.40 13.50
CA GLN A 451 -16.27 -20.43 14.33
C GLN A 451 -15.73 -19.76 15.61
N PRO A 452 -15.72 -20.46 16.76
CA PRO A 452 -15.13 -19.93 17.99
C PRO A 452 -13.67 -19.53 17.77
N SER A 453 -13.20 -18.53 18.53
CA SER A 453 -11.77 -18.22 18.60
C SER A 453 -10.97 -19.44 19.08
N GLU A 454 -9.87 -19.74 18.39
CA GLU A 454 -8.91 -20.77 18.77
C GLU A 454 -7.71 -20.16 19.50
N THR A 455 -7.51 -18.85 19.37
CA THR A 455 -6.44 -18.13 20.05
C THR A 455 -6.94 -17.45 21.31
N ASN A 456 -6.00 -17.17 22.21
CA ASN A 456 -6.26 -16.40 23.41
C ASN A 456 -6.27 -14.89 23.15
N ILE A 457 -6.25 -14.37 21.91
CA ILE A 457 -6.23 -12.92 21.66
C ILE A 457 -7.46 -12.25 22.26
N GLN A 458 -8.64 -12.85 22.05
CA GLN A 458 -9.88 -12.32 22.57
C GLN A 458 -9.83 -12.21 24.10
N GLN A 459 -9.45 -13.32 24.74
CA GLN A 459 -9.27 -13.40 26.18
C GLN A 459 -8.19 -12.43 26.67
N PHE A 460 -7.10 -12.28 25.92
CA PHE A 460 -5.99 -11.40 26.25
C PHE A 460 -6.39 -9.92 26.26
N PHE A 461 -7.20 -9.47 25.29
CA PHE A 461 -7.77 -8.12 25.36
C PHE A 461 -8.72 -7.98 26.55
N CYS A 462 -9.64 -8.93 26.74
CA CYS A 462 -10.62 -8.88 27.82
C CYS A 462 -9.97 -8.90 29.22
N ASP A 463 -9.03 -9.82 29.47
CA ASP A 463 -8.29 -9.97 30.73
C ASP A 463 -7.47 -8.73 31.06
N ARG A 464 -6.90 -8.09 30.04
CA ARG A 464 -6.11 -6.87 30.27
C ARG A 464 -6.97 -5.71 30.79
N ILE A 465 -8.23 -5.67 30.37
CA ILE A 465 -9.16 -4.58 30.69
C ILE A 465 -9.94 -4.88 31.97
N LEU A 466 -10.23 -6.16 32.24
CA LEU A 466 -11.03 -6.62 33.38
C LEU A 466 -10.45 -6.04 34.68
N ASP A 467 -11.26 -5.24 35.37
CA ASP A 467 -10.92 -4.52 36.61
C ASP A 467 -9.58 -3.76 36.56
N GLY A 468 -9.14 -3.33 35.38
CA GLY A 468 -7.87 -2.63 35.20
C GLY A 468 -6.62 -3.47 35.50
N GLN A 469 -6.73 -4.81 35.55
CA GLN A 469 -5.64 -5.70 35.97
C GLN A 469 -4.31 -5.44 35.25
N ARG A 470 -4.33 -5.19 33.94
CA ARG A 470 -3.09 -4.90 33.21
C ARG A 470 -2.49 -3.55 33.57
N LEU A 471 -3.30 -2.53 33.85
CA LEU A 471 -2.77 -1.27 34.37
C LEU A 471 -2.17 -1.47 35.77
N CYS A 472 -2.83 -2.22 36.65
CA CYS A 472 -2.25 -2.56 37.97
C CYS A 472 -0.93 -3.31 37.83
N PHE A 473 -0.81 -4.22 36.86
CA PHE A 473 0.43 -4.93 36.58
C PHE A 473 1.54 -4.01 36.05
N LEU A 474 1.22 -3.09 35.12
CA LEU A 474 2.20 -2.18 34.54
C LEU A 474 2.59 -1.04 35.51
N TYR A 475 1.66 -0.61 36.36
CA TYR A 475 1.78 0.54 37.26
C TYR A 475 1.45 0.13 38.70
N PRO A 476 2.19 -0.83 39.31
CA PRO A 476 1.85 -1.35 40.64
C PRO A 476 1.95 -0.30 41.75
N LEU A 477 2.74 0.76 41.53
CA LEU A 477 2.88 1.90 42.44
C LEU A 477 2.08 3.13 41.96
N GLY A 478 1.30 2.98 40.88
CA GLY A 478 0.62 4.10 40.21
C GLY A 478 1.56 4.93 39.34
N LEU A 479 1.23 6.22 39.18
CA LEU A 479 2.01 7.20 38.44
C LEU A 479 2.49 8.33 39.36
N THR A 480 3.75 8.72 39.22
CA THR A 480 4.31 9.86 39.93
C THR A 480 4.44 11.06 39.00
N LEU A 481 3.84 12.19 39.38
CA LEU A 481 3.90 13.44 38.63
C LEU A 481 4.04 14.64 39.58
N GLY A 482 5.03 15.49 39.34
CA GLY A 482 5.24 16.71 40.14
C GLY A 482 5.46 16.43 41.64
N GLY A 483 6.01 15.26 41.98
CA GLY A 483 6.20 14.81 43.37
C GLY A 483 4.96 14.17 44.03
N MET A 484 3.81 14.18 43.36
CA MET A 484 2.58 13.51 43.82
C MET A 484 2.47 12.13 43.18
N SER A 485 1.92 11.15 43.92
CA SER A 485 1.66 9.81 43.40
C SER A 485 0.17 9.54 43.31
N TYR A 486 -0.26 8.95 42.20
CA TYR A 486 -1.65 8.66 41.88
C TYR A 486 -1.82 7.17 41.67
N THR A 487 -2.73 6.55 42.42
CA THR A 487 -3.06 5.12 42.29
C THR A 487 -3.76 4.83 40.98
N VAL A 488 -3.73 3.55 40.55
CA VAL A 488 -4.44 3.12 39.33
C VAL A 488 -5.95 3.37 39.44
N ASP A 489 -6.55 3.14 40.61
CA ASP A 489 -7.99 3.41 40.83
C ASP A 489 -8.33 4.88 40.63
N GLN A 490 -7.49 5.79 41.13
CA GLN A 490 -7.65 7.23 40.88
C GLN A 490 -7.58 7.55 39.39
N ILE A 491 -6.55 7.04 38.70
CA ILE A 491 -6.36 7.26 37.25
C ILE A 491 -7.56 6.72 36.46
N LEU A 492 -8.06 5.54 36.80
CA LEU A 492 -9.23 4.93 36.17
C LEU A 492 -10.51 5.75 36.36
N SER A 493 -10.62 6.44 37.49
CA SER A 493 -11.78 7.27 37.86
C SER A 493 -11.73 8.71 37.32
N TRP A 494 -10.58 9.17 36.83
CA TRP A 494 -10.40 10.56 36.40
C TRP A 494 -11.35 10.97 35.27
N SER A 495 -11.91 12.17 35.41
CA SER A 495 -12.51 12.89 34.28
C SER A 495 -11.40 13.28 33.30
N VAL A 496 -11.55 12.91 32.03
CA VAL A 496 -10.53 13.14 31.00
C VAL A 496 -11.01 14.24 30.07
N ARG A 497 -10.22 15.30 29.93
CA ARG A 497 -10.41 16.34 28.93
C ARG A 497 -9.20 16.34 28.00
N VAL A 498 -9.44 16.26 26.68
CA VAL A 498 -8.38 16.37 25.67
C VAL A 498 -8.73 17.50 24.72
N ASN A 499 -7.82 18.47 24.55
CA ASN A 499 -8.02 19.65 23.69
C ASN A 499 -9.36 20.36 23.94
N GLY A 500 -9.79 20.45 25.20
CA GLY A 500 -11.07 21.06 25.59
C GLY A 500 -12.29 20.13 25.52
N LYS A 501 -12.21 18.99 24.81
CA LYS A 501 -13.31 18.02 24.69
C LYS A 501 -13.32 17.06 25.87
N HIS A 502 -14.50 16.82 26.43
CA HIS A 502 -14.71 15.86 27.52
C HIS A 502 -14.88 14.43 27.02
N TYR A 503 -14.23 13.49 27.69
CA TYR A 503 -14.31 12.05 27.47
C TYR A 503 -14.76 11.35 28.76
N SER A 504 -15.35 10.16 28.61
CA SER A 504 -15.65 9.29 29.75
C SER A 504 -14.36 8.91 30.49
N CYS A 505 -14.45 8.64 31.79
CA CYS A 505 -13.32 8.09 32.54
C CYS A 505 -12.94 6.71 32.00
N LEU A 506 -11.67 6.33 32.17
CA LEU A 506 -11.14 5.06 31.65
C LEU A 506 -11.91 3.86 32.18
N ALA A 507 -12.34 3.86 33.45
CA ALA A 507 -13.15 2.78 34.02
C ALA A 507 -14.45 2.56 33.24
N THR A 508 -15.13 3.64 32.82
CA THR A 508 -16.37 3.53 32.03
C THR A 508 -16.07 3.02 30.63
N THR A 509 -15.03 3.55 29.98
CA THR A 509 -14.65 3.11 28.64
C THR A 509 -14.14 1.66 28.62
N PHE A 510 -13.48 1.21 29.68
CA PHE A 510 -13.03 -0.18 29.85
C PHE A 510 -14.20 -1.15 30.04
N LYS A 511 -15.22 -0.76 30.82
CA LYS A 511 -16.47 -1.56 30.92
C LYS A 511 -17.15 -1.72 29.57
N GLU A 512 -17.19 -0.65 28.78
CA GLU A 512 -17.74 -0.70 27.43
C GLU A 512 -16.89 -1.57 26.49
N ALA A 513 -15.56 -1.42 26.53
CA ALA A 513 -14.64 -2.27 25.78
C ALA A 513 -14.82 -3.74 26.12
N LEU A 514 -14.95 -4.08 27.40
CA LEU A 514 -15.21 -5.46 27.82
C LEU A 514 -16.54 -5.99 27.25
N ALA A 515 -17.60 -5.18 27.30
CA ALA A 515 -18.92 -5.56 26.80
C ALA A 515 -18.94 -5.77 25.27
N LEU A 516 -18.25 -4.92 24.50
CA LEU A 516 -18.27 -4.99 23.03
C LEU A 516 -17.22 -5.95 22.46
N LEU A 517 -16.02 -5.97 23.04
CA LEU A 517 -14.93 -6.77 22.51
C LEU A 517 -15.16 -8.25 22.80
N SER A 518 -15.76 -8.64 23.94
CA SER A 518 -16.03 -10.05 24.29
C SER A 518 -16.98 -10.79 23.33
N ILE A 519 -17.61 -10.10 22.40
CA ILE A 519 -18.54 -10.69 21.42
C ILE A 519 -17.79 -11.10 20.15
N GLU A 520 -17.70 -12.41 19.93
CA GLU A 520 -17.17 -13.03 18.70
C GLU A 520 -18.26 -13.18 17.63
N ASP A 521 -18.59 -12.09 16.94
CA ASP A 521 -19.58 -12.07 15.84
C ASP A 521 -19.01 -12.59 14.52
N ILE A 522 -17.72 -12.38 14.30
CA ILE A 522 -16.97 -12.80 13.14
C ILE A 522 -15.56 -13.22 13.57
N THR A 523 -15.07 -14.32 13.01
CA THR A 523 -13.69 -14.76 13.20
C THR A 523 -13.00 -15.02 11.87
N VAL A 524 -11.70 -14.81 11.86
CA VAL A 524 -10.78 -15.04 10.74
C VAL A 524 -9.56 -15.76 11.28
N ILE A 525 -8.79 -16.43 10.42
CA ILE A 525 -7.39 -16.70 10.74
C ILE A 525 -6.65 -15.38 10.57
N GLY A 526 -5.95 -14.94 11.61
CA GLY A 526 -5.18 -13.70 11.63
C GLY A 526 -3.72 -13.94 12.03
N LEU A 527 -2.87 -12.94 11.76
CA LEU A 527 -1.46 -12.99 12.12
C LEU A 527 -1.24 -12.82 13.64
N GLY A 528 -2.24 -12.29 14.33
CA GLY A 528 -2.22 -11.93 15.74
C GLY A 528 -1.41 -10.68 15.99
N ASP A 529 -0.08 -10.77 15.85
CA ASP A 529 0.86 -9.71 16.19
C ASP A 529 1.66 -9.16 15.00
N GLY A 530 0.99 -8.99 13.85
CA GLY A 530 1.59 -8.59 12.58
C GLY A 530 2.01 -7.11 12.45
N HIS A 531 2.43 -6.45 13.53
CA HIS A 531 2.93 -5.07 13.46
C HIS A 531 4.36 -5.01 12.91
N GLY A 532 4.85 -3.83 12.55
CA GLY A 532 6.15 -3.65 11.88
C GLY A 532 7.37 -4.16 12.64
N GLY A 533 7.26 -4.43 13.95
CA GLY A 533 8.32 -5.07 14.73
C GLY A 533 8.45 -6.58 14.51
N ASN A 534 7.41 -7.21 13.96
CA ASN A 534 7.31 -8.64 13.73
C ASN A 534 7.22 -8.98 12.22
N VAL A 535 7.70 -8.06 11.37
CA VAL A 535 7.73 -8.24 9.91
C VAL A 535 9.10 -7.84 9.40
N LEU A 536 9.84 -8.80 8.84
CA LEU A 536 11.15 -8.61 8.25
C LEU A 536 11.03 -8.31 6.75
N VAL A 537 11.87 -7.39 6.29
CA VAL A 537 12.08 -7.08 4.86
C VAL A 537 13.50 -7.50 4.49
N GLY A 538 13.62 -8.33 3.45
CA GLY A 538 14.92 -8.82 2.96
C GLY A 538 15.82 -7.73 2.38
N GLU A 539 17.12 -7.96 2.40
CA GLU A 539 18.12 -7.05 1.83
C GLU A 539 18.00 -6.90 0.29
N LYS A 540 18.37 -5.72 -0.22
CA LYS A 540 18.28 -5.37 -1.64
C LYS A 540 19.38 -6.10 -2.44
N GLY A 541 19.01 -7.00 -3.35
CA GLY A 541 19.96 -7.64 -4.28
C GLY A 541 19.74 -9.13 -4.52
N ASP A 542 18.99 -9.81 -3.66
CA ASP A 542 18.56 -11.18 -3.95
C ASP A 542 17.48 -11.17 -5.03
N SER A 543 17.74 -11.90 -6.12
CA SER A 543 16.91 -11.96 -7.33
C SER A 543 15.49 -12.50 -7.13
N SER A 544 15.12 -12.90 -5.91
CA SER A 544 13.73 -13.04 -5.46
C SER A 544 13.32 -11.76 -4.75
N ALA A 545 12.73 -10.81 -5.49
CA ALA A 545 12.26 -9.51 -5.03
C ALA A 545 11.84 -9.48 -3.53
N GLU A 546 12.56 -8.67 -2.73
CA GLU A 546 12.13 -8.13 -1.42
C GLU A 546 11.21 -9.08 -0.62
N ALA A 547 11.76 -10.20 -0.15
CA ALA A 547 11.00 -11.17 0.62
C ALA A 547 10.50 -10.55 1.94
N LEU A 548 9.20 -10.30 2.03
CA LEU A 548 8.52 -10.09 3.31
C LEU A 548 8.51 -11.42 4.08
N ARG A 549 8.83 -11.38 5.37
CA ARG A 549 8.68 -12.53 6.28
C ARG A 549 7.99 -12.10 7.57
N TYR A 550 6.94 -12.82 7.93
CA TYR A 550 6.31 -12.67 9.24
C TYR A 550 7.12 -13.45 10.26
N ILE A 551 7.21 -12.95 11.48
CA ILE A 551 7.76 -13.66 12.63
C ILE A 551 6.79 -13.48 13.81
N ASP A 552 6.98 -14.25 14.88
CA ASP A 552 6.16 -14.15 16.08
C ASP A 552 4.69 -14.56 15.88
N TYR A 553 4.48 -15.86 15.82
CA TYR A 553 3.18 -16.48 15.53
C TYR A 553 2.41 -16.90 16.78
N GLU A 554 2.88 -16.54 17.99
CA GLU A 554 2.29 -17.00 19.25
C GLU A 554 0.82 -16.61 19.41
N ALA A 555 0.44 -15.49 18.78
CA ALA A 555 -0.91 -14.97 18.77
C ALA A 555 -1.65 -15.26 17.44
N ALA A 556 -1.00 -15.89 16.46
CA ALA A 556 -1.63 -16.22 15.19
C ALA A 556 -2.65 -17.37 15.34
N GLY A 557 -3.70 -17.31 14.54
CA GLY A 557 -4.74 -18.34 14.49
C GLY A 557 -6.12 -17.74 14.32
N ARG A 558 -7.18 -18.48 14.67
CA ARG A 558 -8.55 -18.01 14.52
C ARG A 558 -9.00 -17.09 15.66
N HIS A 559 -9.39 -15.85 15.36
CA HIS A 559 -9.91 -14.86 16.33
C HIS A 559 -10.63 -13.68 15.63
N SER A 560 -11.04 -12.68 16.41
CA SER A 560 -11.70 -11.47 15.90
C SER A 560 -10.78 -10.65 14.97
N PRO A 561 -11.20 -10.34 13.72
CA PRO A 561 -10.42 -9.50 12.80
C PRO A 561 -10.18 -8.09 13.35
N TRP A 562 -11.10 -7.58 14.17
CA TRP A 562 -11.02 -6.24 14.74
C TRP A 562 -9.87 -6.12 15.75
N LEU A 563 -9.67 -7.17 16.55
CA LEU A 563 -8.57 -7.23 17.52
C LEU A 563 -7.23 -7.45 16.83
N ASP A 564 -7.20 -8.31 15.81
CA ASP A 564 -5.99 -8.57 15.01
C ASP A 564 -5.47 -7.31 14.32
N MET A 565 -6.36 -6.51 13.73
CA MET A 565 -5.97 -5.25 13.06
C MET A 565 -5.56 -4.15 14.03
N ALA A 566 -6.09 -4.13 15.26
CA ALA A 566 -5.92 -3.00 16.17
C ALA A 566 -4.45 -2.77 16.55
N LYS A 567 -3.69 -3.81 16.86
CA LYS A 567 -2.29 -3.65 17.28
C LYS A 567 -1.37 -3.20 16.14
N PRO A 568 -1.41 -3.79 14.92
CA PRO A 568 -0.70 -3.26 13.75
C PRO A 568 -1.12 -1.83 13.39
N ILE A 569 -2.43 -1.48 13.45
CA ILE A 569 -2.86 -0.09 13.23
C ILE A 569 -2.23 0.83 14.27
N TYR A 570 -2.32 0.50 15.56
CA TYR A 570 -1.81 1.38 16.60
C TYR A 570 -0.29 1.55 16.54
N ASN A 571 0.44 0.43 16.55
CA ASN A 571 1.90 0.41 16.60
C ASN A 571 2.53 1.03 15.34
N ASP A 572 1.92 0.82 14.17
CA ASP A 572 2.47 1.28 12.90
C ASP A 572 1.90 2.64 12.46
N VAL A 573 0.78 3.13 12.99
CA VAL A 573 0.34 4.51 12.67
C VAL A 573 0.87 5.48 13.71
N PHE A 574 0.73 5.18 15.00
CA PHE A 574 1.13 6.08 16.08
C PHE A 574 2.55 5.84 16.59
N TYR A 575 3.41 5.24 15.77
CA TYR A 575 4.79 4.85 16.10
C TYR A 575 5.62 5.96 16.76
N SER A 576 5.54 7.19 16.25
CA SER A 576 6.33 8.32 16.78
C SER A 576 5.91 8.78 18.18
N ILE A 577 4.71 8.38 18.61
CA ILE A 577 4.19 8.58 19.97
C ILE A 577 4.41 7.33 20.80
N PHE A 578 4.03 6.17 20.28
CA PHE A 578 4.08 4.89 21.01
C PHE A 578 5.51 4.47 21.36
N TYR A 579 6.49 4.81 20.52
CA TYR A 579 7.92 4.50 20.72
C TYR A 579 8.79 5.74 20.96
N ALA A 580 8.22 6.86 21.43
CA ALA A 580 8.98 8.10 21.58
C ALA A 580 10.18 7.97 22.54
N ASP A 581 10.13 7.07 23.53
CA ASP A 581 11.28 6.71 24.37
C ASP A 581 12.44 6.08 23.61
N LEU A 582 12.13 5.13 22.71
CA LEU A 582 13.13 4.48 21.86
C LEU A 582 13.66 5.40 20.76
N LEU A 583 12.89 6.44 20.42
CA LEU A 583 13.27 7.50 19.49
C LEU A 583 13.96 8.69 20.19
N GLY A 584 14.18 8.62 21.50
CA GLY A 584 14.86 9.69 22.25
C GLY A 584 14.09 11.01 22.33
N ARG A 585 12.76 10.99 22.17
CA ARG A 585 11.89 12.17 22.27
C ARG A 585 11.36 12.36 23.69
N ASP A 586 11.30 13.61 24.12
CA ASP A 586 10.57 14.06 25.31
C ASP A 586 9.35 14.86 24.85
N LEU A 587 8.16 14.28 25.04
CA LEU A 587 6.91 14.85 24.51
C LEU A 587 6.39 16.04 25.32
N PHE A 588 6.89 16.24 26.54
CA PHE A 588 6.64 17.46 27.29
C PHE A 588 7.53 18.59 26.79
N ALA A 589 8.82 18.30 26.56
CA ALA A 589 9.79 19.30 26.11
C ALA A 589 9.48 19.84 24.71
N ASP A 590 9.00 18.98 23.79
CA ASP A 590 8.63 19.40 22.43
C ASP A 590 7.20 19.95 22.32
N GLY A 591 6.44 19.94 23.42
CA GLY A 591 5.08 20.49 23.49
C GLY A 591 4.00 19.63 22.84
N THR A 592 4.33 18.40 22.40
CA THR A 592 3.36 17.40 21.92
C THR A 592 2.28 17.12 22.97
N VAL A 593 2.68 17.08 24.25
CA VAL A 593 1.76 16.88 25.38
C VAL A 593 1.97 17.96 26.44
N GLN A 594 0.87 18.51 26.94
CA GLN A 594 0.86 19.31 28.16
C GLN A 594 -0.30 18.84 29.03
N ILE A 595 -0.07 18.74 30.33
CA ILE A 595 -1.07 18.23 31.27
C ILE A 595 -1.31 19.20 32.41
N LYS A 596 -2.56 19.23 32.87
CA LYS A 596 -2.97 19.88 34.11
C LYS A 596 -3.82 18.90 34.91
N ILE A 597 -3.25 18.37 36.00
CA ILE A 597 -3.98 17.53 36.94
C ILE A 597 -4.94 18.41 37.77
N GLN A 598 -6.14 17.90 37.96
CA GLN A 598 -7.18 18.46 38.82
C GLN A 598 -7.51 17.42 39.90
N GLU A 599 -8.25 17.83 40.93
CA GLU A 599 -8.57 16.95 42.08
C GLU A 599 -9.22 15.62 41.65
N TYR A 600 -10.06 15.65 40.61
CA TYR A 600 -10.80 14.48 40.10
C TYR A 600 -10.65 14.27 38.59
N GLY A 601 -9.55 14.74 37.99
CA GLY A 601 -9.39 14.61 36.55
C GLY A 601 -8.07 15.13 35.99
N VAL A 602 -7.94 15.03 34.67
CA VAL A 602 -6.80 15.53 33.91
C VAL A 602 -7.27 16.28 32.68
N ASP A 603 -6.68 17.45 32.46
CA ASP A 603 -6.79 18.20 31.21
C ASP A 603 -5.49 18.02 30.42
N ILE A 604 -5.60 17.45 29.23
CA ILE A 604 -4.49 17.11 28.33
C ILE A 604 -4.61 17.99 27.09
N LYS A 605 -3.62 18.84 26.85
CA LYS A 605 -3.41 19.44 25.53
C LYS A 605 -2.50 18.50 24.75
N PHE A 606 -3.01 17.95 23.66
CA PHE A 606 -2.34 16.95 22.84
C PHE A 606 -2.28 17.43 21.40
N VAL A 607 -1.08 17.43 20.81
CA VAL A 607 -0.88 17.86 19.43
C VAL A 607 -0.13 16.77 18.68
N PHE A 608 -0.74 16.21 17.65
CA PHE A 608 -0.12 15.17 16.83
C PHE A 608 -0.03 15.63 15.38
N PHE A 609 1.20 15.69 14.87
CA PHE A 609 1.49 15.98 13.47
C PHE A 609 2.06 14.72 12.82
N PRO A 610 1.24 13.92 12.11
CA PRO A 610 1.75 12.74 11.41
C PRO A 610 2.67 13.17 10.26
N ASP A 611 3.79 12.45 10.10
CA ASP A 611 4.64 12.59 8.92
C ASP A 611 4.01 11.92 7.69
N ASP A 612 4.58 12.16 6.50
CA ASP A 612 4.07 11.60 5.25
C ASP A 612 4.03 10.06 5.27
N LEU A 613 5.02 9.42 5.90
CA LEU A 613 5.07 7.97 5.97
C LEU A 613 3.94 7.43 6.85
N THR A 614 3.67 8.07 7.97
CA THR A 614 2.56 7.77 8.87
C THR A 614 1.22 7.91 8.16
N CYS A 615 1.04 9.00 7.42
CA CYS A 615 -0.12 9.19 6.56
C CYS A 615 -0.25 8.06 5.54
N GLY A 616 0.85 7.70 4.86
CA GLY A 616 0.88 6.62 3.87
C GLY A 616 0.51 5.26 4.47
N ILE A 617 1.08 4.92 5.62
CA ILE A 617 0.80 3.65 6.33
C ILE A 617 -0.67 3.58 6.74
N TRP A 618 -1.23 4.67 7.29
CA TRP A 618 -2.65 4.70 7.63
C TRP A 618 -3.53 4.50 6.41
N GLN A 619 -3.25 5.20 5.31
CA GLN A 619 -4.04 5.05 4.08
C GLN A 619 -3.96 3.63 3.53
N VAL A 620 -2.79 2.98 3.55
CA VAL A 620 -2.66 1.56 3.17
C VAL A 620 -3.52 0.67 4.06
N LYS A 621 -3.45 0.81 5.40
CA LYS A 621 -4.26 -0.01 6.31
C LYS A 621 -5.75 0.24 6.13
N LYS A 622 -6.15 1.49 5.89
CA LYS A 622 -7.55 1.84 5.68
C LYS A 622 -8.05 1.32 4.32
N GLN A 623 -7.43 1.76 3.23
CA GLN A 623 -7.91 1.54 1.88
C GLN A 623 -7.64 0.13 1.35
N TYR A 624 -6.59 -0.56 1.82
CA TYR A 624 -6.18 -1.87 1.28
C TYR A 624 -6.41 -3.04 2.24
N LEU A 625 -6.88 -2.78 3.46
CA LEU A 625 -7.22 -3.83 4.40
C LEU A 625 -8.60 -3.58 5.02
N LEU A 626 -8.78 -2.48 5.77
CA LEU A 626 -9.96 -2.27 6.58
C LEU A 626 -11.25 -2.06 5.75
N ASP A 627 -11.26 -1.07 4.87
CA ASP A 627 -12.42 -0.76 4.03
C ASP A 627 -12.76 -1.94 3.08
N PRO A 628 -11.79 -2.56 2.39
CA PRO A 628 -12.06 -3.75 1.59
C PRO A 628 -12.64 -4.92 2.40
N PHE A 629 -12.13 -5.15 3.61
CA PHE A 629 -12.63 -6.23 4.44
C PHE A 629 -14.05 -5.95 4.96
N VAL A 630 -14.35 -4.72 5.38
CA VAL A 630 -15.71 -4.31 5.79
C VAL A 630 -16.70 -4.49 4.65
N ASN A 631 -16.34 -4.04 3.44
CA ASN A 631 -17.15 -4.21 2.24
C ASN A 631 -17.36 -5.70 1.91
N TYR A 632 -16.31 -6.52 2.06
CA TYR A 632 -16.40 -7.96 1.88
C TYR A 632 -17.43 -8.58 2.82
N ILE A 633 -17.28 -8.40 4.14
CA ILE A 633 -18.15 -9.05 5.12
C ILE A 633 -19.60 -8.55 4.99
N GLN A 634 -19.80 -7.28 4.62
CA GLN A 634 -21.12 -6.73 4.31
C GLN A 634 -21.74 -7.43 3.09
N SER A 635 -20.97 -7.65 2.01
CA SER A 635 -21.41 -8.41 0.83
C SER A 635 -21.76 -9.87 1.15
N GLN A 636 -21.14 -10.45 2.19
CA GLN A 636 -21.43 -11.79 2.67
C GLN A 636 -22.61 -11.83 3.67
N GLY A 637 -23.25 -10.69 3.95
CA GLY A 637 -24.40 -10.59 4.85
C GLY A 637 -24.05 -10.68 6.34
N PHE A 638 -22.79 -10.46 6.72
CA PHE A 638 -22.44 -10.29 8.14
C PHE A 638 -22.94 -8.94 8.64
N ASN A 639 -23.33 -8.88 9.91
CA ASN A 639 -23.63 -7.61 10.55
C ASN A 639 -22.33 -6.84 10.76
N THR A 640 -22.26 -5.63 10.20
CA THR A 640 -21.13 -4.71 10.37
C THR A 640 -21.42 -3.61 11.39
N ASP A 641 -22.57 -3.63 12.08
CA ASP A 641 -22.89 -2.65 13.12
C ASP A 641 -21.76 -2.57 14.16
N ASN A 642 -21.34 -1.35 14.46
CA ASN A 642 -20.32 -1.03 15.46
C ASN A 642 -18.92 -1.61 15.18
N TRP A 643 -18.59 -2.08 13.96
CA TRP A 643 -17.23 -2.56 13.64
C TRP A 643 -16.17 -1.49 13.96
N ASN A 644 -16.47 -0.23 13.60
CA ASN A 644 -15.63 0.94 13.86
C ASN A 644 -15.44 1.18 15.37
N ARG A 645 -16.50 1.03 16.16
CA ARG A 645 -16.46 1.14 17.62
C ARG A 645 -15.63 0.03 18.25
N LYS A 646 -15.74 -1.22 17.76
CA LYS A 646 -14.90 -2.34 18.20
C LYS A 646 -13.42 -2.06 17.93
N VAL A 647 -13.07 -1.64 16.71
CA VAL A 647 -11.70 -1.25 16.37
C VAL A 647 -11.23 -0.09 17.26
N GLY A 648 -12.03 0.96 17.45
CA GLY A 648 -11.69 2.10 18.31
C GLY A 648 -11.40 1.72 19.76
N LEU A 649 -12.22 0.85 20.35
CA LEU A 649 -12.01 0.34 21.71
C LEU A 649 -10.80 -0.59 21.79
N ALA A 650 -10.52 -1.39 20.75
CA ALA A 650 -9.31 -2.19 20.69
C ALA A 650 -8.05 -1.30 20.58
N LEU A 651 -8.10 -0.20 19.82
CA LEU A 651 -7.01 0.79 19.74
C LEU A 651 -6.72 1.48 21.08
N LEU A 652 -7.76 1.81 21.87
CA LEU A 652 -7.59 2.27 23.25
C LEU A 652 -6.79 1.28 24.10
N CYS A 653 -7.10 -0.01 23.97
CA CYS A 653 -6.42 -1.07 24.70
C CYS A 653 -4.95 -1.19 24.26
N CYS A 654 -4.67 -1.08 22.96
CA CYS A 654 -3.30 -1.05 22.45
C CYS A 654 -2.50 0.13 23.03
N ALA A 655 -3.11 1.31 23.11
CA ALA A 655 -2.49 2.52 23.66
C ALA A 655 -2.10 2.37 25.14
N LEU A 656 -2.98 1.82 25.97
CA LEU A 656 -2.82 1.86 27.42
C LEU A 656 -2.23 0.59 28.03
N LEU A 657 -2.42 -0.57 27.40
CA LEU A 657 -2.23 -1.87 28.04
C LEU A 657 -1.04 -2.68 27.50
N THR A 658 -0.31 -2.10 26.53
CA THR A 658 0.80 -2.78 25.85
C THR A 658 2.14 -2.55 26.52
N ARG A 659 2.50 -1.30 26.84
CA ARG A 659 3.82 -0.91 27.37
C ARG A 659 3.70 -0.23 28.73
N ASN A 660 4.77 -0.37 29.53
CA ASN A 660 4.90 0.32 30.82
C ASN A 660 5.55 1.69 30.61
N PHE A 661 4.84 2.75 30.97
CA PHE A 661 5.32 4.14 30.90
C PHE A 661 5.45 4.80 32.29
N SER A 662 5.62 4.00 33.36
CA SER A 662 5.65 4.51 34.74
C SER A 662 6.74 5.55 34.99
N THR A 663 7.85 5.47 34.25
CA THR A 663 8.96 6.43 34.28
C THR A 663 8.88 7.52 33.20
N ARG A 664 7.85 7.48 32.36
CA ARG A 664 7.63 8.37 31.20
C ARG A 664 6.19 8.88 31.21
N PRO A 665 5.82 9.75 32.17
CA PRO A 665 4.46 10.27 32.27
C PRO A 665 4.02 11.00 31.00
N ASP A 666 4.94 11.64 30.28
CA ASP A 666 4.69 12.26 28.98
C ASP A 666 4.13 11.26 27.96
N LEU A 667 4.74 10.06 27.87
CA LEU A 667 4.25 8.97 27.04
C LEU A 667 2.92 8.42 27.55
N PHE A 668 2.77 8.22 28.87
CA PHE A 668 1.51 7.73 29.44
C PHE A 668 0.34 8.65 29.03
N PHE A 669 0.47 9.96 29.23
CA PHE A 669 -0.59 10.91 28.92
C PHE A 669 -0.80 11.12 27.41
N ALA A 670 0.25 11.01 26.58
CA ALA A 670 0.11 10.99 25.13
C ALA A 670 -0.75 9.80 24.66
N ASN A 671 -0.42 8.60 25.14
CA ASN A 671 -1.14 7.38 24.80
C ASN A 671 -2.56 7.36 25.39
N MET A 672 -2.75 7.94 26.59
CA MET A 672 -4.08 8.13 27.17
C MET A 672 -4.95 9.07 26.33
N ALA A 673 -4.41 10.21 25.89
CA ALA A 673 -5.13 11.15 25.03
C ALA A 673 -5.51 10.49 23.69
N LEU A 674 -4.55 9.87 23.00
CA LEU A 674 -4.82 9.13 21.77
C LEU A 674 -5.85 8.03 21.98
N GLY A 675 -5.70 7.23 23.03
CA GLY A 675 -6.58 6.11 23.34
C GLY A 675 -8.04 6.54 23.52
N VAL A 676 -8.31 7.59 24.31
CA VAL A 676 -9.70 8.05 24.52
C VAL A 676 -10.30 8.71 23.28
N ILE A 677 -9.48 9.35 22.44
CA ILE A 677 -9.91 9.89 21.15
C ILE A 677 -10.30 8.73 20.21
N LEU A 678 -9.40 7.75 20.05
CA LEU A 678 -9.60 6.59 19.17
C LEU A 678 -10.73 5.69 19.64
N ALA A 679 -11.00 5.61 20.95
CA ALA A 679 -12.16 4.91 21.46
C ALA A 679 -13.43 5.42 20.75
N GLN A 680 -13.59 6.74 20.62
CA GLN A 680 -14.73 7.41 19.95
C GLN A 680 -14.66 7.45 18.42
N TRP A 681 -13.73 6.72 17.81
CA TRP A 681 -13.59 6.69 16.37
C TRP A 681 -14.85 6.14 15.69
N ASN A 682 -15.29 6.83 14.63
CA ASN A 682 -16.54 6.54 13.92
C ASN A 682 -16.30 5.99 12.50
N GLY A 683 -15.07 5.63 12.14
CA GLY A 683 -14.73 5.20 10.77
C GLY A 683 -14.09 6.30 9.90
N SER A 684 -14.00 7.54 10.41
CA SER A 684 -13.34 8.66 9.73
C SER A 684 -11.80 8.51 9.66
N ASN A 685 -11.09 9.56 9.27
CA ASN A 685 -9.64 9.59 9.32
C ASN A 685 -9.15 9.62 10.79
N ILE A 686 -8.36 8.62 11.22
CA ILE A 686 -7.84 8.56 12.60
C ILE A 686 -6.72 9.57 12.88
N LEU A 687 -6.29 10.32 11.86
CA LEU A 687 -5.21 11.30 11.96
C LEU A 687 -5.73 12.74 12.22
N GLU A 688 -7.05 12.93 12.29
CA GLU A 688 -7.68 14.22 12.56
C GLU A 688 -7.97 14.37 14.07
N PHE A 689 -7.24 15.27 14.75
CA PHE A 689 -7.26 15.45 16.22
C PHE A 689 -7.59 16.87 16.67
#